data_AF-A0ABD0KCU1-F1
#
_entry.id   AF-A0ABD0KCU1-F1
#
_cell.length_a   1.000
_cell.length_b   1.000
_cell.length_c   1.000
_cell.angle_alpha   90.00
_cell.angle_beta   90.00
_cell.angle_gamma   90.00
#
_symmetry.space_group_name_H-M   'P 1'
#
loop_
_entity.id
_entity.type
_entity.pdbx_description
1 polymer ?
#
loop_
_entity_poly.entity_id
_entity_poly.type
_entity_poly.pdbx_seq_one_letter_code
_entity_poly.pdbx_strand_id
1 'polypeptide(L)'
;HVLLDISPPPLGTITVEEGASLVWGDVDDLTLAVHYILLHGEFHIGAETCRFEKKARIQLIGQSNTHHRIDEDDFGTKAIIVANGGVLELHGKEKTSWTRLAQTLPASNTVPCGFVYNHADHEKNPVAKERQRGLHVMVWDEDGSVFDFLVFKKYDGFGDFFTTIPDGKIIAVLAFGSGGIINKASAKKSISEVTSAITELGGSPISLAEKGDSYAFIGRKGDPQSVQEHHKSGGQDNPAPKGFLHLMDKERGLDFQVAASSAVKFELFRVQRIEVAYPILTLADEVTGWDIGDQIVVAATDFDWEQAEVRTIVDCGGKCSSRQVRVNEEFHYMHWGNFTYNVDERAEVGMLSRSIVIEGVMENECYSHTTAEKKLCDRFQKDTFGGQVRVVKGFTAAHVEGVELYHMGQQNRLGGYPLHFHMVGDAQGQWFRDNSIHHSFSRCVTLHGCHHVEFLGHGFFIEDGVEQNNLLDRNLGIGARHGTLLMSDMTKEWCQQDLGRKLTESCDELSVFWLTHPNNEVTNNAAAGGEGHGYMYVFADLPLGMSHGLNPTNARFYPLKKFHRNSGHSHARTGLFMDSKISTGKLEQEESGIPLNGIIQKENLYDPRDPPNETGQRVWTEMTRATFYKNKENMWLKGGNVRVKHAAMADAPEGFGGGTTGTETGTEVSDSIFIGKTDNTGAPQTRSVQTETKTYTGVYFDHSFVGQPTDPLTALSMYQGPNFIKNTYFDRYQTEHLCVTDSCTETLARPAGAVSWKRDNTYPTMTSSYVQGLKFGFCDGVDNQHWVFHGNSSTTGWKEKDGSLAAYVRDADGSLTGSPNAALVRDFPIYKGDECVDRPDWGMSVCPYRYIKMEILGDDGSLSKTNEDQTPLIIRRDDAPYDEPFIIE
;
A
#
# COMPACT_ATOMS: atom_id res chain seq x y z
N HIS A 1 -18.58 39.89 -2.79
CA HIS A 1 -17.24 39.69 -3.37
C HIS A 1 -16.18 40.34 -2.48
N VAL A 2 -15.18 39.56 -2.07
CA VAL A 2 -13.97 39.96 -1.36
C VAL A 2 -12.80 39.34 -2.12
N LEU A 3 -11.82 40.14 -2.51
CA LEU A 3 -10.58 39.67 -3.11
C LEU A 3 -9.55 39.44 -1.99
N LEU A 4 -8.85 38.30 -2.03
CA LEU A 4 -7.77 37.96 -1.11
C LEU A 4 -6.44 38.03 -1.85
N ASP A 5 -5.84 39.22 -1.89
CA ASP A 5 -4.61 39.56 -2.61
C ASP A 5 -3.38 39.80 -1.70
N ILE A 6 -3.57 39.70 -0.37
CA ILE A 6 -2.52 39.75 0.64
C ILE A 6 -2.74 38.67 1.71
N SER A 7 -1.65 38.10 2.25
CA SER A 7 -1.72 37.18 3.40
C SER A 7 -2.24 37.93 4.64
N PRO A 8 -3.41 37.57 5.20
CA PRO A 8 -3.93 38.21 6.40
C PRO A 8 -3.17 37.73 7.65
N PRO A 9 -3.25 38.45 8.79
CA PRO A 9 -2.93 37.83 10.08
C PRO A 9 -3.86 36.62 10.32
N PRO A 10 -3.45 35.64 11.15
CA PRO A 10 -4.29 34.48 11.46
C PRO A 10 -5.70 34.89 11.91
N LEU A 11 -6.70 34.39 11.19
CA LEU A 11 -8.11 34.74 11.39
C LEU A 11 -8.77 33.73 12.33
N GLY A 12 -9.77 34.21 13.08
CA GLY A 12 -10.61 33.33 13.90
C GLY A 12 -11.39 32.36 13.00
N THR A 13 -12.32 32.89 12.22
CA THR A 13 -13.22 32.13 11.34
C THR A 13 -13.50 32.93 10.07
N ILE A 14 -13.91 32.24 9.01
CA ILE A 14 -14.52 32.86 7.82
C ILE A 14 -15.90 32.23 7.62
N THR A 15 -16.91 33.07 7.43
CA THR A 15 -18.21 32.66 6.86
C THR A 15 -18.43 33.47 5.59
N VAL A 16 -18.71 32.80 4.48
CA VAL A 16 -19.14 33.44 3.23
C VAL A 16 -20.65 33.25 3.12
N GLU A 17 -21.39 34.34 3.31
CA GLU A 17 -22.86 34.39 3.26
C GLU A 17 -23.41 34.20 1.84
N GLU A 18 -24.70 33.87 1.72
CA GLU A 18 -25.42 33.79 0.43
C GLU A 18 -25.25 35.08 -0.39
N GLY A 19 -24.90 34.95 -1.68
CA GLY A 19 -24.64 36.09 -2.56
C GLY A 19 -23.33 36.85 -2.29
N ALA A 20 -22.56 36.43 -1.28
CA ALA A 20 -21.16 36.81 -1.15
C ALA A 20 -20.24 35.81 -1.88
N SER A 21 -19.04 36.27 -2.20
CA SER A 21 -17.99 35.45 -2.78
C SER A 21 -16.65 35.88 -2.21
N LEU A 22 -15.80 34.92 -1.85
CA LEU A 22 -14.40 35.08 -1.52
C LEU A 22 -13.60 34.56 -2.73
N VAL A 23 -12.68 35.35 -3.25
CA VAL A 23 -11.90 34.98 -4.44
C VAL A 23 -10.42 35.26 -4.16
N TRP A 24 -9.58 34.27 -4.43
CA TRP A 24 -8.14 34.38 -4.29
C TRP A 24 -7.54 35.25 -5.40
N GLY A 25 -6.71 36.21 -5.05
CA GLY A 25 -6.03 37.08 -6.01
C GLY A 25 -4.96 36.34 -6.81
N ASP A 26 -4.64 36.83 -8.00
CA ASP A 26 -3.55 36.32 -8.83
C ASP A 26 -2.16 36.74 -8.28
N VAL A 27 -1.85 36.28 -7.07
CA VAL A 27 -0.65 36.61 -6.29
C VAL A 27 0.04 35.34 -5.80
N ASP A 28 1.34 35.41 -5.54
CA ASP A 28 2.19 34.25 -5.25
C ASP A 28 2.55 34.15 -3.76
N ASP A 29 2.79 32.93 -3.27
CA ASP A 29 3.08 32.58 -1.87
C ASP A 29 2.07 33.16 -0.82
N LEU A 30 0.81 33.38 -1.20
CA LEU A 30 -0.22 33.84 -0.25
C LEU A 30 -0.57 32.73 0.74
N THR A 31 -0.62 33.07 2.03
CA THR A 31 -0.99 32.14 3.10
C THR A 31 -2.18 32.66 3.90
N LEU A 32 -3.23 31.84 4.01
CA LEU A 32 -4.45 32.09 4.79
C LEU A 32 -4.50 31.13 5.99
N ALA A 33 -4.20 31.62 7.19
CA ALA A 33 -4.37 30.84 8.43
C ALA A 33 -5.73 31.15 9.09
N VAL A 34 -6.54 30.11 9.36
CA VAL A 34 -7.90 30.24 9.89
C VAL A 34 -8.35 28.95 10.62
N HIS A 35 -9.21 29.02 11.65
CA HIS A 35 -9.72 27.81 12.32
C HIS A 35 -10.79 27.06 11.50
N TYR A 36 -11.65 27.78 10.77
CA TYR A 36 -12.55 27.20 9.78
C TYR A 36 -13.01 28.20 8.71
N ILE A 37 -13.49 27.66 7.59
CA ILE A 37 -14.21 28.35 6.52
C ILE A 37 -15.59 27.69 6.36
N LEU A 38 -16.67 28.46 6.44
CA LEU A 38 -18.06 28.03 6.20
C LEU A 38 -18.63 28.76 4.98
N LEU A 39 -19.20 28.03 4.03
CA LEU A 39 -19.62 28.56 2.73
C LEU A 39 -21.12 28.33 2.49
N HIS A 40 -21.90 29.42 2.56
CA HIS A 40 -23.26 29.53 2.01
C HIS A 40 -23.28 30.32 0.69
N GLY A 41 -22.26 31.16 0.47
CA GLY A 41 -21.89 31.73 -0.82
C GLY A 41 -20.67 31.02 -1.42
N GLU A 42 -19.87 31.75 -2.19
CA GLU A 42 -18.86 31.17 -3.09
C GLU A 42 -17.40 31.33 -2.58
N PHE A 43 -16.56 30.30 -2.77
CA PHE A 43 -15.10 30.41 -2.61
C PHE A 43 -14.37 29.90 -3.85
N HIS A 44 -13.54 30.76 -4.46
CA HIS A 44 -12.83 30.46 -5.71
C HIS A 44 -11.30 30.61 -5.55
N ILE A 45 -10.54 29.63 -6.04
CA ILE A 45 -9.10 29.72 -6.30
C ILE A 45 -8.84 29.19 -7.72
N GLY A 46 -8.68 30.11 -8.68
CA GLY A 46 -8.71 29.78 -10.10
C GLY A 46 -10.11 29.43 -10.60
N ALA A 47 -10.20 28.90 -11.82
CA ALA A 47 -11.41 28.35 -12.44
C ALA A 47 -11.03 27.23 -13.41
N GLU A 48 -11.97 26.36 -13.81
CA GLU A 48 -11.72 25.26 -14.77
C GLU A 48 -10.98 25.73 -16.04
N THR A 49 -11.39 26.87 -16.60
CA THR A 49 -10.81 27.49 -17.81
C THR A 49 -9.67 28.49 -17.53
N CYS A 50 -9.28 28.69 -16.27
CA CYS A 50 -8.27 29.65 -15.84
C CYS A 50 -7.59 29.17 -14.54
N ARG A 51 -6.72 28.16 -14.69
CA ARG A 51 -6.05 27.47 -13.57
C ARG A 51 -5.13 28.39 -12.77
N PHE A 52 -4.99 28.10 -11.48
CA PHE A 52 -4.16 28.85 -10.55
C PHE A 52 -2.69 28.36 -10.60
N GLU A 53 -1.88 29.05 -11.41
CA GLU A 53 -0.48 28.70 -11.67
C GLU A 53 0.51 29.07 -10.54
N LYS A 54 0.08 29.92 -9.60
CA LYS A 54 0.89 30.43 -8.47
C LYS A 54 0.68 29.61 -7.20
N LYS A 55 1.40 29.92 -6.13
CA LYS A 55 1.28 29.22 -4.84
C LYS A 55 0.22 29.83 -3.93
N ALA A 56 -0.73 29.01 -3.52
CA ALA A 56 -1.77 29.31 -2.54
C ALA A 56 -1.68 28.33 -1.36
N ARG A 57 -1.76 28.81 -0.12
CA ARG A 57 -1.68 27.98 1.09
C ARG A 57 -2.79 28.32 2.09
N ILE A 58 -3.65 27.35 2.39
CA ILE A 58 -4.67 27.44 3.45
C ILE A 58 -4.20 26.61 4.65
N GLN A 59 -4.11 27.25 5.82
CA GLN A 59 -3.69 26.67 7.08
C GLN A 59 -4.87 26.55 8.05
N LEU A 60 -5.34 25.33 8.28
CA LEU A 60 -6.43 25.02 9.21
C LEU A 60 -5.86 24.81 10.62
N ILE A 61 -5.99 25.84 11.47
CA ILE A 61 -5.29 25.96 12.77
C ILE A 61 -6.12 25.54 13.99
N GLY A 62 -5.44 25.27 15.11
CA GLY A 62 -6.02 25.03 16.44
C GLY A 62 -5.84 23.61 16.98
N GLN A 63 -6.57 23.29 18.05
CA GLN A 63 -6.65 21.96 18.64
C GLN A 63 -8.11 21.47 18.65
N SER A 64 -8.34 20.18 18.93
CA SER A 64 -9.68 19.57 18.97
C SER A 64 -10.64 20.24 19.96
N ASN A 65 -10.12 20.82 21.04
CA ASN A 65 -10.87 21.55 22.05
C ASN A 65 -11.06 23.05 21.74
N THR A 66 -10.71 23.53 20.54
CA THR A 66 -10.82 24.95 20.20
C THR A 66 -12.26 25.46 20.28
N HIS A 67 -12.41 26.68 20.80
CA HIS A 67 -13.70 27.37 20.86
C HIS A 67 -14.19 27.85 19.48
N HIS A 68 -13.31 27.92 18.47
CA HIS A 68 -13.68 28.22 17.09
C HIS A 68 -14.20 26.95 16.39
N ARG A 69 -15.46 26.62 16.65
CA ARG A 69 -16.17 25.48 16.06
C ARG A 69 -17.41 25.90 15.27
N ILE A 70 -17.82 25.04 14.35
CA ILE A 70 -19.10 25.13 13.65
C ILE A 70 -20.07 24.17 14.36
N ASP A 71 -21.09 24.75 15.00
CA ASP A 71 -22.14 24.03 15.74
C ASP A 71 -23.27 23.48 14.85
N GLU A 72 -23.36 23.96 13.61
CA GLU A 72 -24.28 23.44 12.58
C GLU A 72 -23.93 21.98 12.25
N ASP A 73 -24.93 21.10 12.29
CA ASP A 73 -24.91 19.66 11.97
C ASP A 73 -23.64 18.88 12.42
N ASP A 74 -23.08 19.25 13.57
CA ASP A 74 -21.79 18.78 14.10
C ASP A 74 -20.67 18.74 13.03
N PHE A 75 -20.48 19.84 12.31
CA PHE A 75 -19.35 19.99 11.39
C PHE A 75 -18.01 20.06 12.13
N GLY A 76 -17.91 20.81 13.23
CA GLY A 76 -16.77 20.77 14.16
C GLY A 76 -15.68 21.81 13.90
N THR A 77 -14.41 21.39 13.89
CA THR A 77 -13.22 22.30 13.88
C THR A 77 -12.20 21.87 12.82
N LYS A 78 -11.22 22.76 12.53
CA LYS A 78 -10.23 22.66 11.43
C LYS A 78 -10.90 22.29 10.10
N ALA A 79 -11.87 23.07 9.66
CA ALA A 79 -12.78 22.66 8.58
C ALA A 79 -12.91 23.68 7.44
N ILE A 80 -13.09 23.18 6.21
CA ILE A 80 -13.77 23.92 5.13
C ILE A 80 -15.10 23.20 4.88
N ILE A 81 -16.22 23.90 5.06
CA ILE A 81 -17.56 23.33 4.88
C ILE A 81 -18.28 24.05 3.74
N VAL A 82 -18.71 23.28 2.73
CA VAL A 82 -19.64 23.74 1.69
C VAL A 82 -21.05 23.36 2.14
N ALA A 83 -21.75 24.36 2.67
CA ALA A 83 -23.08 24.22 3.25
C ALA A 83 -24.19 24.47 2.22
N ASN A 84 -25.44 24.52 2.68
CA ASN A 84 -26.58 24.85 1.83
C ASN A 84 -26.38 26.21 1.12
N GLY A 85 -26.56 26.24 -0.20
CA GLY A 85 -26.26 27.36 -1.10
C GLY A 85 -24.80 27.46 -1.57
N GLY A 86 -23.86 26.84 -0.85
CA GLY A 86 -22.41 27.07 -1.01
C GLY A 86 -21.83 26.62 -2.35
N VAL A 87 -20.77 27.33 -2.78
CA VAL A 87 -19.97 27.02 -3.98
C VAL A 87 -18.50 26.94 -3.59
N LEU A 88 -17.80 25.89 -4.04
CA LEU A 88 -16.35 25.71 -3.87
C LEU A 88 -15.68 25.36 -5.20
N GLU A 89 -14.90 26.28 -5.75
CA GLU A 89 -14.19 26.14 -7.02
C GLU A 89 -12.68 26.24 -6.76
N LEU A 90 -11.98 25.11 -6.68
CA LEU A 90 -10.53 25.05 -6.46
C LEU A 90 -9.86 24.39 -7.67
N HIS A 91 -9.14 25.16 -8.47
CA HIS A 91 -8.54 24.70 -9.72
C HIS A 91 -7.06 25.09 -9.80
N GLY A 92 -6.20 24.24 -9.26
CA GLY A 92 -4.74 24.38 -9.32
C GLY A 92 -4.17 24.13 -10.72
N LYS A 93 -2.86 24.34 -10.83
CA LYS A 93 -2.04 24.10 -12.03
C LYS A 93 -2.20 22.67 -12.53
N GLU A 94 -2.37 22.51 -13.84
CA GLU A 94 -2.43 21.18 -14.46
C GLU A 94 -1.06 20.47 -14.33
N LYS A 95 -1.08 19.27 -13.75
CA LYS A 95 0.08 18.39 -13.64
C LYS A 95 -0.31 16.95 -13.94
N THR A 96 0.58 16.20 -14.60
CA THR A 96 0.42 14.75 -14.75
C THR A 96 0.43 14.08 -13.38
N SER A 97 -0.73 13.64 -12.86
CA SER A 97 -0.81 13.20 -11.46
C SER A 97 0.00 11.96 -11.11
N TRP A 98 0.10 10.98 -12.02
CA TRP A 98 1.01 9.85 -11.90
C TRP A 98 1.24 9.15 -13.25
N THR A 99 2.34 8.41 -13.31
CA THR A 99 2.81 7.54 -14.41
C THR A 99 3.43 6.27 -13.79
N ARG A 100 3.94 5.35 -14.61
CA ARG A 100 4.87 4.30 -14.15
C ARG A 100 6.31 4.60 -14.56
N LEU A 101 7.28 3.88 -14.00
CA LEU A 101 8.62 3.75 -14.57
C LEU A 101 8.60 3.09 -15.96
N ALA A 102 9.64 3.32 -16.75
CA ALA A 102 9.96 2.62 -18.00
C ALA A 102 11.36 1.98 -18.00
N GLN A 103 12.06 2.04 -16.86
CA GLN A 103 13.34 1.41 -16.60
C GLN A 103 13.46 1.16 -15.10
N THR A 104 13.92 -0.03 -14.70
CA THR A 104 14.17 -0.36 -13.29
C THR A 104 15.19 0.60 -12.67
N LEU A 105 14.86 1.17 -11.51
CA LEU A 105 15.76 1.93 -10.66
C LEU A 105 16.49 0.96 -9.70
N PRO A 106 17.82 0.84 -9.75
CA PRO A 106 18.58 0.03 -8.80
C PRO A 106 18.70 0.74 -7.45
N ALA A 107 18.72 -0.04 -6.37
CA ALA A 107 19.17 0.44 -5.06
C ALA A 107 20.65 0.89 -5.14
N SER A 108 21.00 1.99 -4.48
CA SER A 108 22.31 2.66 -4.59
C SER A 108 23.51 1.72 -4.37
N ASN A 109 23.39 0.85 -3.38
CA ASN A 109 24.38 -0.15 -2.99
C ASN A 109 24.56 -1.29 -4.02
N THR A 110 23.63 -1.47 -4.96
CA THR A 110 23.73 -2.45 -6.05
C THR A 110 24.37 -1.88 -7.32
N VAL A 111 24.53 -0.56 -7.44
CA VAL A 111 25.07 0.08 -8.66
C VAL A 111 26.56 -0.23 -8.83
N PRO A 112 26.98 -0.92 -9.92
CA PRO A 112 28.39 -1.22 -10.16
C PRO A 112 29.25 0.04 -10.24
N CYS A 113 30.26 0.14 -9.37
CA CYS A 113 31.12 1.33 -9.24
C CYS A 113 30.36 2.65 -8.95
N GLY A 114 29.15 2.58 -8.37
CA GLY A 114 28.37 3.75 -7.94
C GLY A 114 29.06 4.53 -6.82
N PHE A 115 29.53 3.83 -5.80
CA PHE A 115 30.42 4.38 -4.76
C PHE A 115 31.88 4.28 -5.17
N VAL A 116 32.61 5.40 -5.04
CA VAL A 116 34.08 5.45 -5.07
C VAL A 116 34.63 5.15 -3.67
N TYR A 117 33.96 5.68 -2.64
CA TYR A 117 34.25 5.41 -1.24
C TYR A 117 32.93 5.28 -0.46
N ASN A 118 32.81 4.25 0.39
CA ASN A 118 31.67 4.13 1.30
C ASN A 118 32.15 3.63 2.67
N HIS A 119 31.77 4.34 3.74
CA HIS A 119 32.08 3.96 5.11
C HIS A 119 31.44 2.63 5.56
N ALA A 120 30.36 2.19 4.93
CA ALA A 120 29.69 0.94 5.29
C ALA A 120 30.51 -0.32 4.94
N ASP A 121 31.50 -0.22 4.05
CA ASP A 121 32.34 -1.35 3.61
C ASP A 121 33.42 -1.71 4.65
N HIS A 122 32.98 -2.31 5.76
CA HIS A 122 33.84 -2.71 6.88
C HIS A 122 34.94 -3.72 6.50
N GLU A 123 34.84 -4.40 5.36
CA GLU A 123 35.87 -5.32 4.88
C GLU A 123 37.02 -4.58 4.19
N LYS A 124 36.69 -3.70 3.23
CA LYS A 124 37.69 -2.95 2.45
C LYS A 124 38.26 -1.74 3.19
N ASN A 125 37.59 -1.26 4.24
CA ASN A 125 37.90 0.01 4.88
C ASN A 125 38.32 -0.13 6.36
N PRO A 126 39.62 0.06 6.71
CA PRO A 126 40.08 0.10 8.09
C PRO A 126 39.49 1.25 8.91
N VAL A 127 39.26 2.41 8.29
CA VAL A 127 38.64 3.59 8.95
C VAL A 127 37.25 3.22 9.48
N ALA A 128 36.52 2.41 8.75
CA ALA A 128 35.18 1.98 9.11
C ALA A 128 35.07 1.09 10.36
N LYS A 129 36.20 0.71 10.97
CA LYS A 129 36.28 0.02 12.27
C LYS A 129 36.56 0.97 13.44
N GLU A 130 36.82 2.26 13.17
CA GLU A 130 37.09 3.27 14.19
C GLU A 130 35.80 3.65 14.96
N ARG A 131 35.88 3.72 16.29
CA ARG A 131 34.74 4.07 17.18
C ARG A 131 35.15 5.01 18.33
N GLN A 132 36.36 5.58 18.27
CA GLN A 132 36.83 6.60 19.22
C GLN A 132 35.95 7.86 19.17
N ARG A 133 35.59 8.40 20.34
CA ARG A 133 34.83 9.66 20.44
C ARG A 133 35.75 10.87 20.19
N GLY A 134 35.26 11.84 19.44
CA GLY A 134 35.96 13.08 19.07
C GLY A 134 35.43 13.66 17.77
N LEU A 135 36.15 14.63 17.20
CA LEU A 135 35.95 15.01 15.80
C LEU A 135 36.67 14.01 14.90
N HIS A 136 35.95 13.42 13.95
CA HIS A 136 36.48 12.59 12.88
C HIS A 136 36.67 13.47 11.66
N VAL A 137 37.85 13.43 11.05
CA VAL A 137 38.19 14.22 9.87
C VAL A 137 38.58 13.27 8.75
N MET A 138 37.84 13.34 7.65
CA MET A 138 38.13 12.66 6.39
C MET A 138 38.67 13.70 5.42
N VAL A 139 39.79 13.38 4.76
CA VAL A 139 40.32 14.17 3.66
C VAL A 139 40.36 13.29 2.41
N TRP A 140 39.75 13.76 1.33
CA TRP A 140 39.80 13.10 0.03
C TRP A 140 40.59 13.90 -0.99
N ASP A 141 41.22 13.16 -1.91
CA ASP A 141 41.62 13.65 -3.21
C ASP A 141 40.39 14.02 -4.05
N GLU A 142 40.59 14.84 -5.08
CA GLU A 142 39.51 15.36 -5.92
C GLU A 142 38.83 14.25 -6.77
N ASP A 143 39.49 13.10 -6.97
CA ASP A 143 38.94 11.92 -7.63
C ASP A 143 38.21 10.95 -6.67
N GLY A 144 38.15 11.28 -5.38
CA GLY A 144 37.48 10.49 -4.35
C GLY A 144 38.36 9.48 -3.61
N SER A 145 39.67 9.35 -3.90
CA SER A 145 40.53 8.53 -3.03
C SER A 145 40.70 9.17 -1.65
N VAL A 146 40.85 8.34 -0.61
CA VAL A 146 41.16 8.83 0.75
C VAL A 146 42.61 9.30 0.78
N PHE A 147 42.79 10.59 1.03
CA PHE A 147 44.10 11.22 1.21
C PHE A 147 44.60 11.02 2.65
N ASP A 148 43.75 11.27 3.65
CA ASP A 148 44.07 11.05 5.08
C ASP A 148 42.79 10.91 5.93
N PHE A 149 42.91 10.33 7.13
CA PHE A 149 41.85 10.25 8.14
C PHE A 149 42.40 10.28 9.57
N LEU A 150 41.85 11.17 10.42
CA LEU A 150 42.22 11.29 11.83
C LEU A 150 41.02 11.49 12.77
N VAL A 151 41.20 11.13 14.05
CA VAL A 151 40.22 11.36 15.13
C VAL A 151 40.79 12.20 16.27
N PHE A 152 40.27 13.42 16.42
CA PHE A 152 40.71 14.41 17.39
C PHE A 152 39.85 14.34 18.67
N LYS A 153 40.28 13.51 19.63
CA LYS A 153 39.63 13.30 20.96
C LYS A 153 39.45 14.56 21.83
N LYS A 154 40.31 15.56 21.64
CA LYS A 154 40.36 16.81 22.42
C LYS A 154 40.56 18.06 21.55
N TYR A 155 40.54 17.89 20.23
CA TYR A 155 40.82 18.91 19.22
C TYR A 155 42.28 19.41 19.17
N ASP A 156 43.09 19.06 20.17
CA ASP A 156 44.54 19.36 20.23
C ASP A 156 45.24 18.94 18.91
N GLY A 157 45.88 19.90 18.22
CA GLY A 157 46.59 19.67 16.96
C GLY A 157 45.74 19.70 15.68
N PHE A 158 44.43 19.95 15.76
CA PHE A 158 43.58 20.08 14.56
C PHE A 158 44.02 21.23 13.66
N GLY A 159 44.35 22.39 14.23
CA GLY A 159 44.83 23.55 13.47
C GLY A 159 46.15 23.25 12.74
N ASP A 160 47.10 22.60 13.41
CA ASP A 160 48.37 22.19 12.81
C ASP A 160 48.13 21.24 11.62
N PHE A 161 47.31 20.19 11.81
CA PHE A 161 46.92 19.26 10.74
C PHE A 161 46.22 19.97 9.57
N PHE A 162 45.31 20.91 9.85
CA PHE A 162 44.62 21.68 8.82
C PHE A 162 45.60 22.47 7.93
N THR A 163 46.70 22.99 8.49
CA THR A 163 47.74 23.65 7.67
C THR A 163 48.49 22.68 6.74
N THR A 164 48.57 21.38 7.06
CA THR A 164 49.29 20.40 6.22
C THR A 164 48.49 19.90 5.01
N ILE A 165 47.16 20.06 5.01
CA ILE A 165 46.30 19.65 3.89
C ILE A 165 46.54 20.61 2.70
N PRO A 166 46.81 20.11 1.47
CA PRO A 166 46.89 20.95 0.28
C PRO A 166 45.55 21.58 -0.10
N ASP A 167 45.57 22.72 -0.80
CA ASP A 167 44.37 23.29 -1.43
C ASP A 167 43.82 22.34 -2.52
N GLY A 168 42.54 22.47 -2.85
CA GLY A 168 41.81 21.59 -3.78
C GLY A 168 41.22 20.33 -3.13
N LYS A 169 41.84 19.81 -2.06
CA LYS A 169 41.35 18.63 -1.32
C LYS A 169 39.97 18.86 -0.71
N ILE A 170 39.18 17.79 -0.65
CA ILE A 170 37.88 17.81 0.02
C ILE A 170 38.08 17.41 1.47
N ILE A 171 37.63 18.26 2.39
CA ILE A 171 37.68 18.03 3.84
C ILE A 171 36.25 17.85 4.32
N ALA A 172 35.99 16.73 5.00
CA ALA A 172 34.76 16.51 5.74
C ALA A 172 35.05 16.23 7.22
N VAL A 173 34.23 16.77 8.11
CA VAL A 173 34.35 16.64 9.56
C VAL A 173 33.01 16.23 10.15
N LEU A 174 33.01 15.33 11.14
CA LEU A 174 31.84 15.04 11.97
C LEU A 174 32.20 14.85 13.45
N ALA A 175 31.24 15.08 14.35
CA ALA A 175 31.41 14.82 15.78
C ALA A 175 30.80 13.47 16.18
N PHE A 176 31.62 12.49 16.57
CA PHE A 176 31.13 11.14 16.86
C PHE A 176 30.81 10.88 18.34
N GLY A 177 29.54 10.53 18.59
CA GLY A 177 29.00 10.11 19.90
C GLY A 177 28.82 11.24 20.92
N SER A 178 28.28 10.92 22.10
CA SER A 178 27.90 11.87 23.17
C SER A 178 29.05 12.60 23.89
N GLY A 179 30.22 12.63 23.26
CA GLY A 179 31.38 13.44 23.63
C GLY A 179 32.26 13.76 22.42
N GLY A 180 31.72 13.70 21.20
CA GLY A 180 32.39 14.19 19.99
C GLY A 180 32.59 15.70 20.07
N ILE A 181 31.55 16.43 20.47
CA ILE A 181 31.67 17.81 20.94
C ILE A 181 32.15 17.83 22.40
N ILE A 182 33.28 18.50 22.65
CA ILE A 182 33.93 18.57 23.96
C ILE A 182 33.47 19.79 24.78
N ASN A 183 33.62 19.74 26.11
CA ASN A 183 33.13 20.81 27.00
C ASN A 183 33.96 22.11 26.84
N LYS A 184 33.29 23.16 26.35
CA LYS A 184 33.82 24.53 26.14
C LYS A 184 34.53 25.12 27.35
N ALA A 185 34.09 24.81 28.58
CA ALA A 185 34.72 25.33 29.80
C ALA A 185 36.14 24.77 30.02
N SER A 186 36.39 23.53 29.61
CA SER A 186 37.64 22.80 29.85
C SER A 186 38.64 22.78 28.68
N ALA A 187 38.23 23.19 27.47
CA ALA A 187 39.03 23.02 26.24
C ALA A 187 39.08 24.29 25.36
N LYS A 188 39.05 25.48 25.97
CA LYS A 188 38.92 26.77 25.27
C LYS A 188 39.94 27.00 24.14
N LYS A 189 41.20 26.60 24.32
CA LYS A 189 42.26 26.76 23.30
C LYS A 189 41.96 25.90 22.06
N SER A 190 41.81 24.59 22.26
CA SER A 190 41.62 23.61 21.20
C SER A 190 40.31 23.82 20.43
N ILE A 191 39.26 24.34 21.08
CA ILE A 191 38.02 24.77 20.40
C ILE A 191 38.25 26.04 19.56
N SER A 192 39.02 27.01 20.06
CA SER A 192 39.36 28.21 19.28
C SER A 192 40.17 27.86 18.02
N GLU A 193 41.03 26.83 18.09
CA GLU A 193 41.82 26.33 16.96
C GLU A 193 40.93 25.72 15.87
N VAL A 194 40.03 24.79 16.22
CA VAL A 194 39.07 24.22 15.25
C VAL A 194 38.14 25.28 14.69
N THR A 195 37.61 26.17 15.54
CA THR A 195 36.74 27.26 15.10
C THR A 195 37.44 28.15 14.08
N SER A 196 38.72 28.48 14.31
CA SER A 196 39.50 29.30 13.38
C SER A 196 39.71 28.60 12.04
N ALA A 197 40.12 27.33 12.05
CA ALA A 197 40.35 26.55 10.83
C ALA A 197 39.06 26.31 10.01
N ILE A 198 37.93 26.06 10.67
CA ILE A 198 36.63 25.92 9.99
C ILE A 198 36.13 27.28 9.48
N THR A 199 36.38 28.38 10.20
CA THR A 199 36.09 29.74 9.70
C THR A 199 36.98 30.12 8.50
N GLU A 200 38.24 29.67 8.46
CA GLU A 200 39.15 29.85 7.33
C GLU A 200 38.68 29.11 6.07
N LEU A 201 38.00 27.97 6.24
CA LEU A 201 37.29 27.30 5.16
C LEU A 201 35.97 27.98 4.76
N GLY A 202 35.43 28.92 5.55
CA GLY A 202 34.14 29.57 5.31
C GLY A 202 32.97 29.06 6.16
N GLY A 203 33.20 28.12 7.07
CA GLY A 203 32.21 27.64 8.06
C GLY A 203 31.99 28.59 9.24
N SER A 204 31.05 28.25 10.13
CA SER A 204 30.71 29.05 11.33
C SER A 204 30.01 28.27 12.46
N PRO A 205 28.99 27.42 12.23
CA PRO A 205 28.26 26.69 13.28
C PRO A 205 29.06 25.97 14.39
N ILE A 206 30.27 25.46 14.18
CA ILE A 206 30.96 24.67 15.24
C ILE A 206 31.20 25.44 16.55
N SER A 207 31.28 26.78 16.48
CA SER A 207 31.38 27.64 17.67
C SER A 207 30.12 27.58 18.56
N LEU A 208 28.97 27.31 17.96
CA LEU A 208 27.66 27.20 18.60
C LEU A 208 27.46 25.82 19.23
N ALA A 209 27.91 24.75 18.58
CA ALA A 209 27.68 23.36 19.00
C ALA A 209 28.06 23.05 20.47
N GLU A 210 27.16 22.44 21.23
CA GLU A 210 27.30 22.11 22.65
C GLU A 210 27.57 20.60 22.87
N LYS A 211 27.95 20.22 24.10
CA LYS A 211 28.33 18.83 24.43
C LYS A 211 27.09 17.91 24.49
N GLY A 212 26.77 17.30 23.36
CA GLY A 212 25.62 16.40 23.15
C GLY A 212 25.04 16.52 21.75
N ASP A 213 25.37 17.60 21.06
CA ASP A 213 24.86 17.99 19.75
C ASP A 213 25.42 17.13 18.61
N SER A 214 24.66 17.02 17.51
CA SER A 214 25.15 16.47 16.25
C SER A 214 25.86 17.58 15.45
N TYR A 215 26.91 17.21 14.73
CA TYR A 215 27.70 18.15 13.91
C TYR A 215 28.31 17.45 12.70
N ALA A 216 28.20 18.08 11.54
CA ALA A 216 28.91 17.71 10.32
C ALA A 216 29.29 18.97 9.49
N PHE A 217 30.36 18.86 8.72
CA PHE A 217 30.91 19.91 7.86
C PHE A 217 31.54 19.27 6.62
N ILE A 218 31.40 19.89 5.45
CA ILE A 218 32.16 19.54 4.25
C ILE A 218 32.53 20.78 3.43
N GLY A 219 33.73 20.79 2.85
CA GLY A 219 34.19 21.85 1.95
C GLY A 219 35.46 21.49 1.20
N ARG A 220 35.73 22.21 0.11
CA ARG A 220 36.98 22.16 -0.66
C ARG A 220 37.96 23.18 -0.09
N LYS A 221 39.16 22.74 0.30
CA LYS A 221 40.19 23.67 0.82
C LYS A 221 40.60 24.66 -0.26
N GLY A 222 40.63 25.95 0.09
CA GLY A 222 40.89 27.06 -0.83
C GLY A 222 39.65 27.62 -1.54
N ASP A 223 38.46 27.02 -1.36
CA ASP A 223 37.19 27.51 -1.92
C ASP A 223 36.11 27.68 -0.83
N PRO A 224 36.02 28.87 -0.20
CA PRO A 224 35.02 29.13 0.83
C PRO A 224 33.56 29.18 0.36
N GLN A 225 33.28 29.12 -0.96
CA GLN A 225 31.91 29.04 -1.49
C GLN A 225 31.42 27.60 -1.60
N SER A 226 32.31 26.62 -1.44
CA SER A 226 31.98 25.19 -1.47
C SER A 226 31.39 24.62 -0.16
N VAL A 227 31.45 25.38 0.94
CA VAL A 227 31.15 24.85 2.28
C VAL A 227 29.66 24.56 2.48
N GLN A 228 29.40 23.41 3.10
CA GLN A 228 28.16 23.12 3.80
C GLN A 228 28.47 22.69 5.24
N GLU A 229 27.62 23.08 6.19
CA GLU A 229 27.80 22.80 7.62
C GLU A 229 26.42 22.58 8.27
N HIS A 230 26.32 21.56 9.12
CA HIS A 230 25.09 21.19 9.83
C HIS A 230 25.36 21.00 11.32
N HIS A 231 24.45 21.52 12.13
CA HIS A 231 24.48 21.46 13.59
C HIS A 231 23.05 21.32 14.12
N LYS A 232 22.85 20.42 15.09
CA LYS A 232 21.56 20.20 15.76
C LYS A 232 21.77 20.01 17.25
N SER A 233 21.09 20.80 18.07
CA SER A 233 21.24 20.74 19.52
C SER A 233 20.43 19.64 20.21
N GLY A 234 21.05 19.00 21.21
CA GLY A 234 20.36 18.16 22.21
C GLY A 234 19.70 16.85 21.73
N GLY A 235 19.85 16.46 20.46
CA GLY A 235 19.15 15.30 19.88
C GLY A 235 20.00 14.48 18.92
N GLN A 236 19.56 13.25 18.66
CA GLN A 236 20.19 12.37 17.67
C GLN A 236 19.57 12.58 16.29
N ASP A 237 20.39 12.46 15.26
CA ASP A 237 19.94 12.17 13.90
C ASP A 237 20.20 10.69 13.61
N ASN A 238 19.13 9.99 13.24
CA ASN A 238 19.22 8.67 12.65
C ASN A 238 19.67 8.88 11.19
N PRO A 239 20.76 8.26 10.71
CA PRO A 239 21.35 8.59 9.40
C PRO A 239 20.54 8.01 8.23
N ALA A 240 19.37 8.60 7.99
CA ALA A 240 18.63 8.58 6.73
C ALA A 240 19.35 9.50 5.69
N PRO A 241 19.10 9.37 4.38
CA PRO A 241 19.86 10.08 3.35
C PRO A 241 19.73 11.62 3.47
N LYS A 242 18.56 12.11 3.91
CA LYS A 242 18.30 13.51 4.31
C LYS A 242 19.24 14.09 5.39
N GLY A 243 20.06 13.27 6.05
CA GLY A 243 21.05 13.68 7.06
C GLY A 243 22.45 13.94 6.52
N PHE A 244 22.70 13.77 5.22
CA PHE A 244 23.99 14.05 4.58
C PHE A 244 24.09 15.50 4.08
N LEU A 245 25.27 16.09 4.22
CA LEU A 245 25.74 17.24 3.47
C LEU A 245 26.37 16.77 2.15
N HIS A 246 26.24 17.54 1.08
CA HIS A 246 26.55 17.13 -0.30
C HIS A 246 27.44 18.13 -1.03
N LEU A 247 28.72 17.81 -1.23
CA LEU A 247 29.63 18.60 -2.06
C LEU A 247 29.80 17.94 -3.45
N MET A 248 29.12 18.53 -4.43
CA MET A 248 29.06 18.04 -5.81
C MET A 248 30.19 18.60 -6.69
N ASP A 249 31.11 17.75 -7.15
CA ASP A 249 32.06 18.05 -8.23
C ASP A 249 31.46 17.64 -9.59
N LYS A 250 30.86 18.62 -10.27
CA LYS A 250 30.25 18.45 -11.60
C LYS A 250 31.26 18.19 -12.74
N GLU A 251 32.54 18.48 -12.55
CA GLU A 251 33.58 18.24 -13.57
C GLU A 251 34.03 16.78 -13.56
N ARG A 252 34.17 16.20 -12.37
CA ARG A 252 34.60 14.81 -12.14
C ARG A 252 33.44 13.82 -12.05
N GLY A 253 32.21 14.32 -11.91
CA GLY A 253 31.00 13.50 -11.82
C GLY A 253 30.75 12.91 -10.44
N LEU A 254 31.31 13.52 -9.38
CA LEU A 254 31.32 13.00 -8.02
C LEU A 254 30.48 13.84 -7.06
N ASP A 255 29.92 13.19 -6.06
CA ASP A 255 29.26 13.79 -4.91
C ASP A 255 29.93 13.26 -3.63
N PHE A 256 30.55 14.16 -2.88
CA PHE A 256 31.22 13.89 -1.62
C PHE A 256 30.24 14.17 -0.48
N GLN A 257 30.10 13.24 0.46
CA GLN A 257 29.00 13.26 1.43
C GLN A 257 29.47 13.01 2.86
N VAL A 258 28.88 13.73 3.82
CA VAL A 258 29.07 13.50 5.26
C VAL A 258 27.79 13.68 6.05
N ALA A 259 27.47 12.75 6.97
CA ALA A 259 26.30 12.83 7.83
C ALA A 259 26.67 13.13 9.29
N ALA A 260 25.87 13.98 9.93
CA ALA A 260 25.91 14.15 11.37
C ALA A 260 25.19 12.96 12.04
N SER A 261 25.84 12.24 12.96
CA SER A 261 25.15 11.24 13.77
C SER A 261 25.84 10.95 15.11
N SER A 262 25.01 10.69 16.12
CA SER A 262 25.42 10.21 17.45
C SER A 262 25.00 8.75 17.71
N ALA A 263 24.56 8.03 16.66
CA ALA A 263 24.16 6.62 16.72
C ALA A 263 25.36 5.65 16.75
N VAL A 264 25.09 4.35 16.92
CA VAL A 264 26.11 3.28 16.97
C VAL A 264 26.56 2.83 15.57
N LYS A 265 25.72 3.04 14.54
CA LYS A 265 26.07 2.84 13.13
C LYS A 265 27.01 3.94 12.64
N PHE A 266 27.99 3.57 11.82
CA PHE A 266 29.16 4.40 11.50
C PHE A 266 29.36 4.46 9.97
N GLU A 267 28.32 4.89 9.27
CA GLU A 267 28.18 4.81 7.80
C GLU A 267 28.26 6.21 7.15
N LEU A 268 29.04 7.10 7.76
CA LEU A 268 28.80 8.56 7.76
C LEU A 268 29.66 9.39 6.80
N PHE A 269 30.61 8.80 6.06
CA PHE A 269 31.38 9.49 5.02
C PHE A 269 31.31 8.69 3.71
N ARG A 270 30.93 9.32 2.59
CA ARG A 270 30.76 8.64 1.30
C ARG A 270 31.31 9.51 0.16
N VAL A 271 31.76 8.89 -0.92
CA VAL A 271 31.98 9.54 -2.22
C VAL A 271 31.35 8.64 -3.26
N GLN A 272 30.41 9.18 -4.04
CA GLN A 272 29.69 8.43 -5.06
C GLN A 272 29.54 9.23 -6.35
N ARG A 273 29.09 8.57 -7.41
CA ARG A 273 28.78 9.25 -8.67
C ARG A 273 27.53 10.11 -8.51
N ILE A 274 27.52 11.28 -9.13
CA ILE A 274 26.32 12.14 -9.26
C ILE A 274 25.15 11.36 -9.91
N GLU A 275 25.48 10.41 -10.78
CA GLU A 275 24.54 9.49 -11.44
C GLU A 275 23.75 8.59 -10.44
N VAL A 276 24.27 8.39 -9.22
CA VAL A 276 23.64 7.62 -8.14
C VAL A 276 23.08 8.53 -7.04
N ALA A 277 23.80 9.60 -6.67
CA ALA A 277 23.34 10.58 -5.68
C ALA A 277 22.17 11.46 -6.17
N TYR A 278 22.05 11.65 -7.48
CA TYR A 278 21.01 12.46 -8.14
C TYR A 278 20.51 11.74 -9.40
N PRO A 279 19.81 10.59 -9.23
CA PRO A 279 19.44 9.72 -10.33
C PRO A 279 18.41 10.36 -11.27
N ILE A 280 18.43 9.93 -12.53
CA ILE A 280 17.41 10.29 -13.52
C ILE A 280 16.42 9.12 -13.62
N LEU A 281 15.14 9.39 -13.34
CA LEU A 281 14.05 8.45 -13.54
C LEU A 281 13.64 8.50 -15.01
N THR A 282 13.48 7.34 -15.65
CA THR A 282 12.87 7.22 -16.98
C THR A 282 11.44 6.70 -16.81
N LEU A 283 10.47 7.46 -17.31
CA LEU A 283 9.04 7.29 -17.08
C LEU A 283 8.35 6.70 -18.32
N ALA A 284 7.20 6.05 -18.11
CA ALA A 284 6.37 5.47 -19.15
C ALA A 284 5.79 6.54 -20.08
N ASP A 285 5.16 7.54 -19.47
CA ASP A 285 4.43 8.61 -20.13
C ASP A 285 5.23 9.93 -20.08
N GLU A 286 4.74 10.94 -20.80
CA GLU A 286 5.31 12.29 -20.77
C GLU A 286 4.67 13.08 -19.62
N VAL A 287 5.49 13.75 -18.81
CA VAL A 287 5.02 14.48 -17.63
C VAL A 287 4.87 15.97 -17.91
N THR A 288 3.67 16.48 -17.64
CA THR A 288 3.32 17.91 -17.69
C THR A 288 3.33 18.52 -16.30
N GLY A 289 3.80 19.76 -16.18
CA GLY A 289 3.72 20.58 -14.96
C GLY A 289 4.58 20.11 -13.78
N TRP A 290 5.54 19.20 -13.98
CA TRP A 290 6.48 18.76 -12.95
C TRP A 290 7.68 19.73 -12.89
N ASP A 291 7.70 20.58 -11.88
CA ASP A 291 8.65 21.68 -11.73
C ASP A 291 9.80 21.34 -10.74
N ILE A 292 10.89 22.11 -10.77
CA ILE A 292 11.99 21.98 -9.79
C ILE A 292 11.48 22.37 -8.40
N GLY A 293 11.70 21.49 -7.41
CA GLY A 293 11.20 21.64 -6.05
C GLY A 293 9.90 20.89 -5.75
N ASP A 294 9.24 20.34 -6.77
CA ASP A 294 8.10 19.43 -6.56
C ASP A 294 8.54 18.11 -5.92
N GLN A 295 7.68 17.52 -5.09
CA GLN A 295 7.88 16.19 -4.53
C GLN A 295 7.10 15.12 -5.30
N ILE A 296 7.75 13.99 -5.51
CA ILE A 296 7.18 12.77 -6.08
C ILE A 296 7.36 11.59 -5.12
N VAL A 297 6.49 10.59 -5.24
CA VAL A 297 6.64 9.28 -4.57
C VAL A 297 6.83 8.19 -5.62
N VAL A 298 7.79 7.28 -5.39
CA VAL A 298 7.95 6.04 -6.17
C VAL A 298 7.45 4.89 -5.30
N ALA A 299 6.49 4.11 -5.83
CA ALA A 299 5.90 2.98 -5.12
C ALA A 299 6.90 1.83 -4.89
N ALA A 300 6.68 1.07 -3.81
CA ALA A 300 7.38 -0.20 -3.60
C ALA A 300 7.02 -1.21 -4.70
N THR A 301 7.99 -1.98 -5.20
CA THR A 301 7.74 -3.13 -6.09
C THR A 301 8.12 -4.45 -5.45
N ASP A 302 8.04 -4.50 -4.12
CA ASP A 302 8.39 -5.65 -3.29
C ASP A 302 7.21 -6.06 -2.38
N PHE A 303 7.29 -7.19 -1.66
CA PHE A 303 6.29 -7.59 -0.66
C PHE A 303 6.23 -6.64 0.54
N ASP A 304 7.32 -5.92 0.81
CA ASP A 304 7.37 -4.88 1.84
C ASP A 304 7.03 -3.53 1.20
N TRP A 305 5.89 -2.96 1.59
CA TRP A 305 5.41 -1.69 1.05
C TRP A 305 6.08 -0.47 1.69
N GLU A 306 6.76 -0.61 2.84
CA GLU A 306 7.51 0.49 3.45
C GLU A 306 8.75 0.88 2.63
N GLN A 307 9.05 0.11 1.56
CA GLN A 307 10.02 0.45 0.52
C GLN A 307 9.58 1.58 -0.44
N ALA A 308 8.41 2.20 -0.24
CA ALA A 308 7.97 3.34 -1.04
C ALA A 308 8.76 4.62 -0.69
N GLU A 309 9.26 5.33 -1.70
CA GLU A 309 10.30 6.35 -1.52
C GLU A 309 9.89 7.73 -2.07
N VAL A 310 9.91 8.76 -1.22
CA VAL A 310 9.62 10.16 -1.59
C VAL A 310 10.90 10.90 -1.96
N ARG A 311 10.87 11.66 -3.06
CA ARG A 311 12.01 12.38 -3.64
C ARG A 311 11.59 13.75 -4.20
N THR A 312 12.50 14.71 -4.26
CA THR A 312 12.23 16.08 -4.77
C THR A 312 12.91 16.28 -6.12
N ILE A 313 12.20 16.88 -7.09
CA ILE A 313 12.72 17.13 -8.44
C ILE A 313 13.76 18.25 -8.40
N VAL A 314 14.89 18.03 -9.09
CA VAL A 314 16.02 18.98 -9.19
C VAL A 314 16.40 19.26 -10.65
N ASP A 315 17.20 20.30 -10.88
CA ASP A 315 17.67 20.65 -12.23
C ASP A 315 18.34 19.46 -12.93
N CYS A 316 17.79 19.08 -14.09
CA CYS A 316 18.38 18.06 -14.95
C CYS A 316 19.54 18.60 -15.82
N GLY A 317 19.75 19.92 -15.87
CA GLY A 317 20.81 20.59 -16.62
C GLY A 317 20.56 20.55 -18.12
N GLY A 318 19.29 20.62 -18.53
CA GLY A 318 18.85 20.46 -19.94
C GLY A 318 19.04 19.06 -20.54
N LYS A 319 19.36 18.04 -19.73
CA LYS A 319 19.65 16.67 -20.21
C LYS A 319 18.45 15.73 -20.28
N CYS A 320 17.33 16.08 -19.64
CA CYS A 320 16.13 15.22 -19.57
C CYS A 320 15.21 15.44 -20.78
N SER A 321 14.61 14.35 -21.25
CA SER A 321 13.44 14.38 -22.15
C SER A 321 12.14 14.63 -21.36
N SER A 322 11.00 14.80 -22.06
CA SER A 322 9.66 14.92 -21.45
C SER A 322 9.21 13.68 -20.66
N ARG A 323 9.95 12.56 -20.74
CA ARG A 323 9.74 11.32 -19.96
C ARG A 323 10.77 11.12 -18.86
N GLN A 324 11.51 12.17 -18.48
CA GLN A 324 12.61 12.04 -17.53
C GLN A 324 12.66 13.19 -16.54
N VAL A 325 12.94 12.85 -15.27
CA VAL A 325 13.20 13.82 -14.20
C VAL A 325 14.41 13.41 -13.39
N ARG A 326 15.20 14.38 -12.93
CA ARG A 326 16.27 14.16 -11.95
C ARG A 326 15.72 14.46 -10.56
N VAL A 327 16.11 13.67 -9.56
CA VAL A 327 15.76 13.90 -8.16
C VAL A 327 16.98 14.21 -7.29
N ASN A 328 16.74 14.76 -6.10
CA ASN A 328 17.70 14.74 -5.00
C ASN A 328 17.72 13.36 -4.33
N GLU A 329 18.88 12.93 -3.81
CA GLU A 329 19.10 11.69 -3.06
C GLU A 329 19.03 10.38 -3.88
N GLU A 330 19.92 9.46 -3.55
CA GLU A 330 19.99 8.07 -4.05
C GLU A 330 18.73 7.28 -3.65
N PHE A 331 18.35 6.22 -4.38
CA PHE A 331 17.33 5.25 -3.93
C PHE A 331 17.96 4.16 -3.05
N HIS A 332 17.27 3.76 -1.98
CA HIS A 332 17.67 2.69 -1.07
C HIS A 332 17.08 1.34 -1.46
N TYR A 333 15.93 1.35 -2.12
CA TYR A 333 15.27 0.14 -2.62
C TYR A 333 15.32 0.06 -4.14
N MET A 334 15.09 -1.14 -4.67
CA MET A 334 15.00 -1.38 -6.10
C MET A 334 13.54 -1.18 -6.51
N HIS A 335 13.27 -0.21 -7.40
CA HIS A 335 11.95 0.03 -7.95
C HIS A 335 11.90 -0.51 -9.37
N TRP A 336 11.16 -1.61 -9.57
CA TRP A 336 11.08 -2.30 -10.83
C TRP A 336 10.41 -1.44 -11.91
N GLY A 337 10.91 -1.51 -13.14
CA GLY A 337 10.47 -0.62 -14.23
C GLY A 337 10.36 -1.29 -15.60
N ASN A 338 10.35 -2.62 -15.64
CA ASN A 338 10.15 -3.42 -16.86
C ASN A 338 8.84 -4.24 -16.81
N PHE A 339 8.34 -4.66 -17.97
CA PHE A 339 7.41 -5.81 -18.02
C PHE A 339 8.19 -7.10 -17.79
N THR A 340 7.61 -8.08 -17.09
CA THR A 340 8.23 -9.39 -16.82
C THR A 340 7.21 -10.50 -17.10
N TYR A 341 7.54 -11.45 -17.99
CA TYR A 341 6.63 -12.52 -18.46
C TYR A 341 5.21 -12.06 -18.89
N ASN A 342 5.08 -10.83 -19.44
CA ASN A 342 3.84 -10.10 -19.79
C ASN A 342 3.02 -9.54 -18.62
N VAL A 343 3.54 -9.58 -17.39
CA VAL A 343 3.02 -8.86 -16.21
C VAL A 343 3.60 -7.43 -16.22
N ASP A 344 2.76 -6.43 -15.91
CA ASP A 344 3.19 -5.03 -15.72
C ASP A 344 3.47 -4.78 -14.23
N GLU A 345 4.73 -4.90 -13.82
CA GLU A 345 5.16 -4.70 -12.42
C GLU A 345 5.91 -3.37 -12.20
N ARG A 346 5.69 -2.40 -13.08
CA ARG A 346 6.48 -1.17 -13.12
C ARG A 346 5.97 -0.19 -12.07
N ALA A 347 6.85 0.21 -11.14
CA ALA A 347 6.51 1.10 -10.03
C ALA A 347 5.77 2.36 -10.51
N GLU A 348 4.64 2.66 -9.89
CA GLU A 348 3.99 3.95 -10.04
C GLU A 348 4.84 5.08 -9.45
N VAL A 349 4.84 6.21 -10.14
CA VAL A 349 5.49 7.45 -9.75
C VAL A 349 4.41 8.54 -9.69
N GLY A 350 4.07 8.98 -8.48
CA GLY A 350 3.00 9.94 -8.22
C GLY A 350 3.52 11.34 -7.89
N MET A 351 2.84 12.37 -8.41
CA MET A 351 3.11 13.78 -8.11
C MET A 351 2.38 14.21 -6.84
N LEU A 352 3.15 14.50 -5.79
CA LEU A 352 2.62 14.96 -4.50
C LEU A 352 2.35 16.48 -4.52
N SER A 353 3.26 17.27 -5.07
CA SER A 353 3.21 18.74 -4.92
C SER A 353 2.25 19.43 -5.88
N ARG A 354 1.38 20.31 -5.36
CA ARG A 354 0.43 21.09 -6.17
C ARG A 354 0.55 22.61 -5.91
N SER A 355 -0.14 23.41 -6.71
CA SER A 355 -0.06 24.88 -6.62
C SER A 355 -0.99 25.45 -5.53
N ILE A 356 -2.11 24.78 -5.25
CA ILE A 356 -2.99 25.05 -4.11
C ILE A 356 -2.70 23.99 -3.04
N VAL A 357 -2.36 24.42 -1.82
CA VAL A 357 -2.13 23.56 -0.65
C VAL A 357 -3.15 23.87 0.44
N ILE A 358 -3.83 22.85 0.95
CA ILE A 358 -4.67 22.90 2.15
C ILE A 358 -3.99 22.02 3.20
N GLU A 359 -3.57 22.60 4.32
CA GLU A 359 -2.90 21.86 5.39
C GLU A 359 -3.60 21.97 6.74
N GLY A 360 -3.72 20.83 7.42
CA GLY A 360 -3.99 20.81 8.86
C GLY A 360 -2.71 21.19 9.60
N VAL A 361 -2.72 22.30 10.33
CA VAL A 361 -1.56 22.68 11.13
C VAL A 361 -1.51 21.80 12.37
N MET A 362 -0.42 21.05 12.53
CA MET A 362 -0.24 20.04 13.58
C MET A 362 0.54 20.59 14.77
N GLU A 363 0.24 20.09 15.96
CA GLU A 363 1.02 20.41 17.17
C GLU A 363 2.35 19.63 17.21
N ASN A 364 3.39 20.25 17.78
CA ASN A 364 4.74 19.66 17.86
C ASN A 364 4.84 18.43 18.81
N GLU A 365 3.92 18.33 19.78
CA GLU A 365 3.79 17.22 20.71
C GLU A 365 2.33 16.74 20.72
N CYS A 366 2.10 15.44 20.96
CA CYS A 366 0.74 14.92 21.04
C CYS A 366 0.03 15.41 22.32
N TYR A 367 -1.14 16.00 22.15
CA TYR A 367 -1.97 16.50 23.25
C TYR A 367 -3.20 15.59 23.49
N SER A 368 -3.77 15.63 24.70
CA SER A 368 -5.04 14.96 24.98
C SER A 368 -5.91 15.78 25.92
N HIS A 369 -7.13 16.10 25.48
CA HIS A 369 -8.17 16.73 26.30
C HIS A 369 -9.22 15.71 26.73
N THR A 370 -9.23 14.54 26.08
CA THR A 370 -10.13 13.41 26.32
C THR A 370 -9.38 12.09 26.48
N THR A 371 -10.02 11.09 27.07
CA THR A 371 -9.50 9.71 27.16
C THR A 371 -9.28 9.07 25.78
N ALA A 372 -10.06 9.47 24.77
CA ALA A 372 -9.91 8.98 23.40
C ALA A 372 -8.60 9.48 22.78
N GLU A 373 -8.34 10.79 22.85
CA GLU A 373 -7.10 11.40 22.35
C GLU A 373 -5.87 10.87 23.08
N LYS A 374 -5.98 10.59 24.39
CA LYS A 374 -4.89 9.93 25.11
C LYS A 374 -4.53 8.58 24.47
N LYS A 375 -5.52 7.73 24.13
CA LYS A 375 -5.25 6.48 23.41
C LYS A 375 -4.62 6.71 22.04
N LEU A 376 -4.96 7.79 21.34
CA LEU A 376 -4.34 8.16 20.07
C LEU A 376 -2.86 8.55 20.27
N CYS A 377 -2.54 9.33 21.31
CA CYS A 377 -1.14 9.60 21.67
C CYS A 377 -0.38 8.32 22.07
N ASP A 378 -0.99 7.46 22.89
CA ASP A 378 -0.40 6.19 23.32
C ASP A 378 -0.13 5.23 22.13
N ARG A 379 -0.93 5.31 21.04
CA ARG A 379 -0.77 4.52 19.80
C ARG A 379 0.18 5.15 18.77
N PHE A 380 -0.06 6.39 18.38
CA PHE A 380 0.58 7.03 17.23
C PHE A 380 1.75 7.95 17.60
N GLN A 381 1.88 8.34 18.87
CA GLN A 381 2.98 9.16 19.42
C GLN A 381 3.16 10.54 18.75
N LYS A 382 2.11 11.04 18.08
CA LYS A 382 2.03 12.34 17.39
C LYS A 382 0.60 12.86 17.40
N ASP A 383 0.43 14.17 17.17
CA ASP A 383 -0.89 14.73 16.86
C ASP A 383 -1.49 14.04 15.61
N THR A 384 -2.79 13.74 15.67
CA THR A 384 -3.58 13.07 14.62
C THR A 384 -4.89 13.81 14.33
N PHE A 385 -4.96 15.09 14.71
CA PHE A 385 -6.08 16.00 14.51
C PHE A 385 -5.83 16.98 13.37
N GLY A 386 -5.85 16.48 12.13
CA GLY A 386 -5.68 17.27 10.92
C GLY A 386 -6.89 18.13 10.54
N GLY A 387 -6.84 18.74 9.36
CA GLY A 387 -7.99 19.47 8.79
C GLY A 387 -8.98 18.57 8.04
N GLN A 388 -10.19 19.05 7.77
CA GLN A 388 -11.21 18.36 6.99
C GLN A 388 -11.85 19.29 5.94
N VAL A 389 -12.34 18.72 4.83
CA VAL A 389 -13.22 19.42 3.90
C VAL A 389 -14.50 18.59 3.72
N ARG A 390 -15.67 19.22 3.87
CA ARG A 390 -16.96 18.53 3.78
C ARG A 390 -17.92 19.33 2.89
N VAL A 391 -18.50 18.65 1.91
CA VAL A 391 -19.60 19.13 1.07
C VAL A 391 -20.87 18.45 1.56
N VAL A 392 -21.89 19.22 1.94
CA VAL A 392 -23.14 18.69 2.49
C VAL A 392 -24.34 18.99 1.60
N LYS A 393 -25.45 18.31 1.89
CA LYS A 393 -26.70 18.42 1.14
C LYS A 393 -27.17 19.87 1.00
N GLY A 394 -27.49 20.29 -0.23
CA GLY A 394 -27.96 21.64 -0.55
C GLY A 394 -26.87 22.58 -1.05
N PHE A 395 -25.60 22.16 -1.11
CA PHE A 395 -24.57 22.86 -1.87
C PHE A 395 -24.98 23.11 -3.33
N THR A 396 -24.43 24.15 -3.94
CA THR A 396 -24.68 24.54 -5.34
C THR A 396 -23.64 23.94 -6.29
N ALA A 397 -22.36 23.98 -5.92
CA ALA A 397 -21.26 23.39 -6.68
C ALA A 397 -20.04 23.09 -5.79
N ALA A 398 -19.28 22.05 -6.13
CA ALA A 398 -18.03 21.67 -5.48
C ALA A 398 -17.10 20.94 -6.47
N HIS A 399 -16.11 21.67 -6.99
CA HIS A 399 -15.05 21.16 -7.84
C HIS A 399 -13.71 21.42 -7.14
N VAL A 400 -12.99 20.35 -6.81
CA VAL A 400 -11.64 20.46 -6.21
C VAL A 400 -10.66 19.68 -7.08
N GLU A 401 -9.71 20.39 -7.67
CA GLU A 401 -8.85 19.85 -8.72
C GLU A 401 -7.46 20.48 -8.70
N GLY A 402 -6.42 19.64 -8.76
CA GLY A 402 -5.03 20.11 -8.67
C GLY A 402 -4.68 20.68 -7.30
N VAL A 403 -5.25 20.14 -6.21
CA VAL A 403 -5.03 20.57 -4.83
C VAL A 403 -4.23 19.54 -4.04
N GLU A 404 -3.29 20.01 -3.22
CA GLU A 404 -2.51 19.24 -2.26
C GLU A 404 -3.16 19.32 -0.87
N LEU A 405 -3.48 18.17 -0.28
CA LEU A 405 -4.11 18.05 1.02
C LEU A 405 -3.16 17.34 1.99
N TYR A 406 -2.49 18.14 2.81
CA TYR A 406 -1.40 17.71 3.69
C TYR A 406 -1.82 17.72 5.16
N HIS A 407 -1.50 16.68 5.93
CA HIS A 407 -1.91 16.58 7.35
C HIS A 407 -3.43 16.78 7.55
N MET A 408 -4.24 16.21 6.64
CA MET A 408 -5.70 16.25 6.69
C MET A 408 -6.28 14.94 7.25
N GLY A 409 -7.51 14.96 7.75
CA GLY A 409 -8.17 13.85 8.44
C GLY A 409 -8.01 13.88 9.96
N GLN A 410 -8.96 13.29 10.70
CA GLN A 410 -9.02 13.36 12.18
C GLN A 410 -9.33 11.98 12.79
N GLN A 411 -8.38 11.35 13.50
CA GLN A 411 -8.60 10.00 14.10
C GLN A 411 -9.61 9.97 15.27
N ASN A 412 -9.90 11.12 15.89
CA ASN A 412 -10.87 11.21 17.01
C ASN A 412 -12.32 11.50 16.56
N ARG A 413 -12.56 11.73 15.25
CA ARG A 413 -13.84 12.24 14.73
C ARG A 413 -14.24 11.58 13.41
N LEU A 414 -15.24 10.69 13.49
CA LEU A 414 -15.93 10.16 12.30
C LEU A 414 -16.51 11.33 11.47
N GLY A 415 -16.45 11.24 10.14
CA GLY A 415 -16.80 12.34 9.24
C GLY A 415 -15.68 13.35 8.97
N GLY A 416 -14.59 13.34 9.75
CA GLY A 416 -13.40 14.17 9.59
C GLY A 416 -12.41 13.61 8.57
N TYR A 417 -12.64 13.88 7.29
CA TYR A 417 -11.84 13.40 6.14
C TYR A 417 -11.24 14.56 5.33
N PRO A 418 -10.10 14.38 4.65
CA PRO A 418 -9.52 15.40 3.78
C PRO A 418 -10.47 15.99 2.74
N LEU A 419 -11.28 15.17 2.07
CA LEU A 419 -12.47 15.61 1.34
C LEU A 419 -13.64 14.68 1.71
N HIS A 420 -14.90 15.12 1.58
CA HIS A 420 -16.06 14.33 1.98
C HIS A 420 -17.33 14.87 1.30
N PHE A 421 -17.98 14.09 0.42
CA PHE A 421 -19.38 14.37 0.05
C PHE A 421 -20.28 13.63 1.03
N HIS A 422 -21.14 14.37 1.73
CA HIS A 422 -21.89 13.87 2.87
C HIS A 422 -23.41 14.06 2.72
N MET A 423 -24.11 12.94 2.56
CA MET A 423 -25.57 12.82 2.42
C MET A 423 -26.18 13.68 1.29
N VAL A 424 -25.38 14.00 0.26
CA VAL A 424 -25.79 14.97 -0.77
C VAL A 424 -26.85 14.42 -1.74
N GLY A 425 -26.93 13.09 -1.90
CA GLY A 425 -27.80 12.44 -2.87
C GLY A 425 -27.19 12.41 -4.27
N ASP A 426 -27.95 12.83 -5.28
CA ASP A 426 -27.46 12.92 -6.65
C ASP A 426 -26.58 14.15 -6.83
N ALA A 427 -25.31 13.94 -7.20
CA ALA A 427 -24.32 14.99 -7.43
C ALA A 427 -23.65 14.84 -8.81
N GLN A 428 -24.46 14.50 -9.83
CA GLN A 428 -24.00 14.44 -11.22
C GLN A 428 -23.24 15.72 -11.62
N GLY A 429 -22.02 15.53 -12.14
CA GLY A 429 -21.17 16.62 -12.62
C GLY A 429 -20.35 17.31 -11.55
N GLN A 430 -20.25 16.75 -10.35
CA GLN A 430 -19.40 17.23 -9.25
C GLN A 430 -18.19 16.29 -9.09
N TRP A 431 -17.00 16.82 -8.79
CA TRP A 431 -15.78 16.00 -8.86
C TRP A 431 -14.66 16.42 -7.91
N PHE A 432 -13.83 15.43 -7.55
CA PHE A 432 -12.51 15.62 -6.99
C PHE A 432 -11.48 14.92 -7.89
N ARG A 433 -10.70 15.69 -8.67
CA ARG A 433 -9.78 15.17 -9.71
C ARG A 433 -8.35 15.64 -9.48
N ASP A 434 -7.35 14.87 -9.91
CA ASP A 434 -5.93 15.27 -9.92
C ASP A 434 -5.43 15.93 -8.61
N ASN A 435 -5.99 15.51 -7.47
CA ASN A 435 -5.59 15.97 -6.14
C ASN A 435 -4.51 15.05 -5.56
N SER A 436 -3.73 15.61 -4.64
CA SER A 436 -2.75 14.87 -3.84
C SER A 436 -3.19 14.85 -2.39
N ILE A 437 -3.19 13.69 -1.75
CA ILE A 437 -3.56 13.53 -0.34
C ILE A 437 -2.47 12.69 0.33
N HIS A 438 -1.68 13.28 1.22
CA HIS A 438 -0.55 12.60 1.88
C HIS A 438 -0.41 13.01 3.34
N HIS A 439 0.20 12.10 4.12
CA HIS A 439 0.32 12.22 5.58
C HIS A 439 -1.05 12.42 6.25
N SER A 440 -2.10 11.82 5.69
CA SER A 440 -3.46 11.90 6.23
C SER A 440 -3.62 11.06 7.49
N PHE A 441 -4.50 11.51 8.38
CA PHE A 441 -4.88 10.81 9.61
C PHE A 441 -6.26 10.15 9.53
N SER A 442 -6.88 10.07 8.35
CA SER A 442 -8.13 9.30 8.16
C SER A 442 -8.32 8.88 6.70
N ARG A 443 -9.52 8.38 6.36
CA ARG A 443 -9.91 8.00 5.00
C ARG A 443 -9.86 9.21 4.07
N CYS A 444 -9.11 9.14 2.95
CA CYS A 444 -8.77 10.31 2.12
C CYS A 444 -9.97 11.14 1.58
N VAL A 445 -10.85 10.57 0.77
CA VAL A 445 -12.14 11.15 0.34
C VAL A 445 -13.35 10.21 0.46
N THR A 446 -14.18 10.41 1.47
CA THR A 446 -15.38 9.58 1.69
C THR A 446 -16.55 10.04 0.81
N LEU A 447 -17.25 9.09 0.16
CA LEU A 447 -18.67 9.25 -0.19
C LEU A 447 -19.55 8.60 0.87
N HIS A 448 -20.58 9.31 1.29
CA HIS A 448 -21.59 8.84 2.24
C HIS A 448 -22.95 9.28 1.72
N GLY A 449 -23.80 8.36 1.25
CA GLY A 449 -25.13 8.69 0.71
C GLY A 449 -25.10 9.55 -0.56
N CYS A 450 -24.20 9.23 -1.51
CA CYS A 450 -23.93 10.00 -2.73
C CYS A 450 -24.00 9.15 -4.02
N HIS A 451 -24.41 9.75 -5.14
CA HIS A 451 -24.47 9.10 -6.45
C HIS A 451 -23.89 10.01 -7.56
N HIS A 452 -23.38 9.41 -8.64
CA HIS A 452 -22.84 10.07 -9.84
C HIS A 452 -21.59 10.96 -9.64
N VAL A 453 -20.76 10.68 -8.64
CA VAL A 453 -19.54 11.45 -8.30
C VAL A 453 -18.26 10.78 -8.80
N GLU A 454 -17.19 11.55 -9.01
CA GLU A 454 -15.81 11.08 -9.26
C GLU A 454 -14.92 11.40 -8.02
N PHE A 455 -14.38 10.40 -7.30
CA PHE A 455 -13.99 10.53 -5.85
C PHE A 455 -12.95 9.50 -5.28
N LEU A 456 -12.45 9.69 -4.02
CA LEU A 456 -11.12 9.18 -3.58
C LEU A 456 -10.73 8.81 -2.05
N GLY A 457 -11.35 7.93 -1.21
CA GLY A 457 -10.97 7.72 0.26
C GLY A 457 -10.65 6.36 0.94
N HIS A 458 -9.99 6.25 2.10
CA HIS A 458 -9.53 4.92 2.66
C HIS A 458 -8.69 4.15 1.61
N GLY A 459 -7.70 4.85 1.06
CA GLY A 459 -7.47 4.73 -0.37
C GLY A 459 -8.73 5.20 -1.13
N PHE A 460 -9.61 4.28 -1.59
CA PHE A 460 -10.85 4.42 -2.40
C PHE A 460 -12.32 4.25 -1.74
N PHE A 461 -13.01 5.28 -1.18
CA PHE A 461 -14.08 5.31 -0.09
C PHE A 461 -15.59 5.30 -0.38
N ILE A 462 -16.31 4.18 -0.20
CA ILE A 462 -17.79 4.16 -0.22
C ILE A 462 -18.38 3.74 1.15
N GLU A 463 -19.19 4.57 1.82
CA GLU A 463 -19.64 4.33 3.21
C GLU A 463 -20.84 3.37 3.35
N ASP A 464 -22.05 3.77 2.95
CA ASP A 464 -23.28 3.24 3.54
C ASP A 464 -23.96 2.10 2.75
N GLY A 465 -23.48 1.80 1.54
CA GLY A 465 -23.99 0.73 0.68
C GLY A 465 -25.17 1.14 -0.21
N VAL A 466 -25.40 2.44 -0.41
CA VAL A 466 -26.42 2.99 -1.34
C VAL A 466 -25.81 3.68 -2.56
N GLU A 467 -24.53 4.01 -2.47
CA GLU A 467 -23.80 4.89 -3.38
C GLU A 467 -23.55 4.21 -4.73
N GLN A 468 -23.98 4.86 -5.81
CA GLN A 468 -24.14 4.19 -7.10
C GLN A 468 -23.78 5.09 -8.28
N ASN A 469 -23.41 4.44 -9.38
CA ASN A 469 -22.99 5.05 -10.63
C ASN A 469 -21.79 6.02 -10.51
N ASN A 470 -21.04 5.97 -9.42
CA ASN A 470 -19.83 6.75 -9.22
C ASN A 470 -18.68 6.17 -10.07
N LEU A 471 -17.69 7.01 -10.38
CA LEU A 471 -16.51 6.66 -11.17
C LEU A 471 -15.24 6.80 -10.32
N LEU A 472 -14.42 5.75 -10.33
CA LEU A 472 -13.09 5.72 -9.75
C LEU A 472 -12.12 5.38 -10.89
N ASP A 473 -11.68 6.39 -11.65
CA ASP A 473 -10.74 6.21 -12.77
C ASP A 473 -9.35 6.79 -12.52
N ARG A 474 -8.29 6.05 -12.90
CA ARG A 474 -6.87 6.48 -12.84
C ARG A 474 -6.39 6.97 -11.46
N ASN A 475 -6.62 6.20 -10.40
CA ASN A 475 -6.22 6.59 -9.03
C ASN A 475 -5.10 5.73 -8.48
N LEU A 476 -4.18 6.34 -7.73
CA LEU A 476 -3.00 5.73 -7.14
C LEU A 476 -3.04 5.88 -5.62
N GLY A 477 -3.20 4.76 -4.91
CA GLY A 477 -3.13 4.72 -3.44
C GLY A 477 -1.89 3.96 -2.99
N ILE A 478 -1.09 4.57 -2.12
CA ILE A 478 0.18 4.02 -1.62
C ILE A 478 0.16 4.03 -0.09
N GLY A 479 0.50 2.89 0.53
CA GLY A 479 0.89 2.79 1.93
C GLY A 479 -0.23 3.07 2.95
N ALA A 480 -1.41 2.48 2.74
CA ALA A 480 -2.49 2.56 3.72
C ALA A 480 -2.09 1.90 5.05
N ARG A 481 -2.35 2.60 6.16
CA ARG A 481 -2.08 2.14 7.54
C ARG A 481 -3.34 2.04 8.39
N HIS A 482 -3.29 1.23 9.43
CA HIS A 482 -4.39 1.03 10.37
C HIS A 482 -4.77 2.31 11.13
N GLY A 483 -6.07 2.42 11.43
CA GLY A 483 -6.69 3.55 12.09
C GLY A 483 -7.60 3.14 13.25
N THR A 484 -8.44 4.08 13.71
CA THR A 484 -9.33 3.87 14.85
C THR A 484 -10.76 4.39 14.64
N LEU A 485 -11.15 4.78 13.42
CA LEU A 485 -12.46 5.37 13.13
C LEU A 485 -13.56 4.33 12.90
N LEU A 486 -13.27 3.26 12.17
CA LEU A 486 -14.13 2.08 12.04
C LEU A 486 -13.47 0.83 12.63
N MET A 487 -14.30 -0.18 12.87
CA MET A 487 -13.85 -1.50 13.32
C MET A 487 -12.91 -2.17 12.31
N SER A 488 -13.18 -2.01 11.01
CA SER A 488 -12.34 -2.44 9.89
C SER A 488 -10.94 -1.85 9.93
N ASP A 489 -10.81 -0.57 10.29
CA ASP A 489 -9.55 0.18 10.26
C ASP A 489 -8.55 -0.35 11.32
N MET A 490 -9.03 -0.98 12.39
CA MET A 490 -8.26 -1.33 13.58
C MET A 490 -7.53 -2.68 13.44
N THR A 491 -6.30 -2.76 13.95
CA THR A 491 -5.63 -4.07 14.16
C THR A 491 -6.40 -4.94 15.16
N LYS A 492 -6.18 -6.26 15.11
CA LYS A 492 -6.78 -7.21 16.06
C LYS A 492 -6.44 -6.90 17.52
N GLU A 493 -5.25 -6.39 17.81
CA GLU A 493 -4.81 -6.01 19.16
C GLU A 493 -5.57 -4.78 19.66
N TRP A 494 -5.67 -3.71 18.87
CA TRP A 494 -6.40 -2.51 19.25
C TRP A 494 -7.89 -2.80 19.43
N CYS A 495 -8.45 -3.59 18.51
CA CYS A 495 -9.80 -4.10 18.57
C CYS A 495 -10.07 -4.91 19.86
N GLN A 496 -9.18 -5.85 20.22
CA GLN A 496 -9.29 -6.59 21.48
C GLN A 496 -9.18 -5.69 22.72
N GLN A 497 -8.38 -4.61 22.67
CA GLN A 497 -8.21 -3.66 23.77
C GLN A 497 -9.44 -2.75 23.99
N ASP A 498 -10.06 -2.27 22.91
CA ASP A 498 -11.14 -1.28 22.98
C ASP A 498 -12.54 -1.90 22.99
N LEU A 499 -12.73 -2.97 22.21
CA LEU A 499 -14.04 -3.61 21.95
C LEU A 499 -14.17 -5.00 22.61
N GLY A 500 -13.03 -5.58 23.01
CA GLY A 500 -12.97 -6.87 23.70
C GLY A 500 -12.89 -8.08 22.77
N ARG A 501 -12.36 -9.19 23.28
CA ARG A 501 -11.98 -10.40 22.53
C ARG A 501 -13.08 -11.02 21.64
N LYS A 502 -14.36 -10.72 21.89
CA LYS A 502 -15.47 -11.24 21.07
C LYS A 502 -15.54 -10.64 19.66
N LEU A 503 -15.03 -9.42 19.48
CA LEU A 503 -15.13 -8.68 18.21
C LEU A 503 -13.82 -8.68 17.41
N THR A 504 -12.78 -9.37 17.90
CA THR A 504 -11.43 -9.39 17.31
C THR A 504 -11.37 -9.87 15.85
N GLU A 505 -12.29 -10.74 15.43
CA GLU A 505 -12.36 -11.22 14.04
C GLU A 505 -13.22 -10.32 13.12
N SER A 506 -13.92 -9.33 13.69
CA SER A 506 -14.71 -8.31 12.95
C SER A 506 -13.90 -7.05 12.59
N CYS A 507 -12.59 -7.11 12.86
CA CYS A 507 -11.58 -6.06 12.68
C CYS A 507 -10.51 -6.50 11.67
N ASP A 508 -9.49 -5.67 11.44
CA ASP A 508 -8.28 -6.00 10.63
C ASP A 508 -8.48 -6.02 9.10
N GLU A 509 -9.54 -5.35 8.62
CA GLU A 509 -10.01 -5.38 7.22
C GLU A 509 -9.77 -4.05 6.49
N LEU A 510 -8.68 -3.36 6.82
CA LEU A 510 -8.19 -2.17 6.11
C LEU A 510 -7.97 -2.45 4.62
N SER A 511 -8.16 -1.46 3.75
CA SER A 511 -7.85 -1.57 2.32
C SER A 511 -7.41 -0.25 1.68
N VAL A 512 -6.98 -0.32 0.41
CA VAL A 512 -6.75 0.85 -0.48
C VAL A 512 -7.95 1.12 -1.41
N PHE A 513 -8.96 0.27 -1.46
CA PHE A 513 -10.28 0.54 -2.08
C PHE A 513 -11.33 -0.23 -1.31
N TRP A 514 -12.40 0.44 -0.86
CA TRP A 514 -13.48 -0.15 -0.05
C TRP A 514 -14.82 0.15 -0.69
N LEU A 515 -15.47 -0.91 -1.17
CA LEU A 515 -16.51 -0.84 -2.18
C LEU A 515 -17.78 -1.55 -1.70
N THR A 516 -18.65 -0.80 -1.04
CA THR A 516 -19.87 -1.30 -0.39
C THR A 516 -21.07 -1.48 -1.31
N HIS A 517 -20.96 -1.05 -2.58
CA HIS A 517 -21.96 -1.32 -3.61
C HIS A 517 -21.31 -1.63 -4.96
N PRO A 518 -21.70 -2.72 -5.66
CA PRO A 518 -21.02 -3.19 -6.88
C PRO A 518 -21.38 -2.36 -8.14
N ASN A 519 -22.49 -1.60 -8.11
CA ASN A 519 -22.96 -0.77 -9.23
C ASN A 519 -22.17 0.56 -9.37
N ASN A 520 -20.85 0.49 -9.43
CA ASN A 520 -19.92 1.62 -9.59
C ASN A 520 -18.80 1.25 -10.60
N GLU A 521 -18.21 2.23 -11.28
CA GLU A 521 -17.15 1.99 -12.28
C GLU A 521 -15.76 2.17 -11.65
N VAL A 522 -15.00 1.08 -11.53
CA VAL A 522 -13.65 1.07 -10.95
C VAL A 522 -12.63 0.73 -12.03
N THR A 523 -11.90 1.72 -12.55
CA THR A 523 -11.05 1.54 -13.74
C THR A 523 -9.66 2.20 -13.70
N ASN A 524 -8.69 1.58 -14.37
CA ASN A 524 -7.31 2.10 -14.55
C ASN A 524 -6.57 2.45 -13.23
N ASN A 525 -6.97 1.88 -12.10
CA ASN A 525 -6.45 2.22 -10.77
C ASN A 525 -5.19 1.42 -10.39
N ALA A 526 -4.46 1.89 -9.37
CA ALA A 526 -3.34 1.21 -8.75
C ALA A 526 -3.44 1.27 -7.21
N ALA A 527 -3.45 0.10 -6.57
CA ALA A 527 -3.31 -0.07 -5.12
C ALA A 527 -1.90 -0.57 -4.81
N ALA A 528 -0.99 0.34 -4.50
CA ALA A 528 0.45 0.10 -4.42
C ALA A 528 0.94 0.07 -2.95
N GLY A 529 0.62 -1.02 -2.26
CA GLY A 529 1.07 -1.34 -0.91
C GLY A 529 0.21 -0.82 0.25
N GLY A 530 0.28 -1.54 1.38
CA GLY A 530 -0.42 -1.20 2.61
C GLY A 530 -0.45 -2.34 3.65
N GLU A 531 -0.84 -2.00 4.87
CA GLU A 531 -0.94 -2.92 6.02
C GLU A 531 -2.13 -3.90 5.89
N GLY A 532 -3.11 -3.56 5.03
CA GLY A 532 -4.32 -4.36 4.77
C GLY A 532 -4.39 -4.95 3.35
N HIS A 533 -5.51 -4.69 2.67
CA HIS A 533 -5.86 -5.16 1.33
C HIS A 533 -5.64 -4.12 0.23
N GLY A 534 -5.52 -4.56 -1.02
CA GLY A 534 -5.56 -3.64 -2.17
C GLY A 534 -6.98 -3.14 -2.43
N TYR A 535 -7.88 -4.04 -2.81
CA TYR A 535 -9.30 -3.78 -3.03
C TYR A 535 -10.15 -4.69 -2.13
N MET A 536 -11.25 -4.17 -1.60
CA MET A 536 -12.22 -4.94 -0.82
C MET A 536 -13.64 -4.62 -1.29
N TYR A 537 -14.34 -5.63 -1.79
CA TYR A 537 -15.79 -5.60 -2.01
C TYR A 537 -16.47 -6.28 -0.82
N VAL A 538 -17.26 -5.51 -0.06
CA VAL A 538 -17.83 -5.94 1.21
C VAL A 538 -19.21 -5.32 1.39
N PHE A 539 -20.25 -6.16 1.37
CA PHE A 539 -21.64 -5.70 1.19
C PHE A 539 -22.43 -5.77 2.49
N ALA A 540 -23.44 -4.91 2.63
CA ALA A 540 -24.44 -4.97 3.70
C ALA A 540 -25.79 -5.45 3.14
N ASP A 541 -26.58 -6.19 3.93
CA ASP A 541 -27.90 -6.67 3.49
C ASP A 541 -28.97 -5.57 3.45
N LEU A 542 -28.75 -4.47 4.17
CA LEU A 542 -29.52 -3.23 4.12
C LEU A 542 -28.55 -2.03 4.18
N PRO A 543 -28.97 -0.85 3.65
CA PRO A 543 -28.28 0.40 3.87
C PRO A 543 -27.92 0.67 5.34
N LEU A 544 -26.66 1.04 5.55
CA LEU A 544 -26.03 1.30 6.85
C LEU A 544 -26.41 2.70 7.37
N GLY A 545 -25.76 3.10 8.47
CA GLY A 545 -25.62 4.50 8.90
C GLY A 545 -26.88 5.36 8.84
N MET A 546 -26.77 6.49 8.14
CA MET A 546 -27.82 7.49 7.94
C MET A 546 -28.59 7.28 6.63
N SER A 547 -28.06 6.46 5.72
CA SER A 547 -28.75 6.03 4.50
C SER A 547 -29.80 4.95 4.76
N HIS A 548 -29.94 4.49 6.00
CA HIS A 548 -30.88 3.45 6.39
C HIS A 548 -32.34 3.78 6.00
N GLY A 549 -32.91 2.97 5.09
CA GLY A 549 -34.26 3.17 4.55
C GLY A 549 -34.32 4.01 3.26
N LEU A 550 -33.20 4.59 2.82
CA LEU A 550 -33.06 5.14 1.46
C LEU A 550 -32.82 3.99 0.47
N ASN A 551 -33.53 4.00 -0.65
CA ASN A 551 -33.39 3.06 -1.78
C ASN A 551 -33.17 1.57 -1.38
N PRO A 552 -34.23 0.83 -0.98
CA PRO A 552 -34.12 -0.44 -0.24
C PRO A 552 -33.68 -1.68 -1.06
N THR A 553 -32.89 -1.50 -2.12
CA THR A 553 -32.35 -2.61 -2.93
C THR A 553 -31.06 -3.15 -2.33
N ASN A 554 -31.05 -4.43 -1.93
CA ASN A 554 -29.86 -5.08 -1.37
C ASN A 554 -28.72 -5.17 -2.41
N ALA A 555 -27.54 -4.66 -2.06
CA ALA A 555 -26.37 -4.56 -2.91
C ALA A 555 -25.94 -5.90 -3.55
N ARG A 556 -26.19 -7.02 -2.86
CA ARG A 556 -25.73 -8.36 -3.26
C ARG A 556 -26.33 -8.88 -4.57
N PHE A 557 -27.43 -8.28 -5.04
CA PHE A 557 -28.10 -8.65 -6.29
C PHE A 557 -27.63 -7.85 -7.51
N TYR A 558 -26.86 -6.78 -7.34
CA TYR A 558 -26.36 -6.01 -8.48
C TYR A 558 -25.10 -6.65 -9.08
N PRO A 559 -25.01 -6.85 -10.41
CA PRO A 559 -23.73 -7.14 -11.06
C PRO A 559 -22.72 -6.01 -10.83
N LEU A 560 -21.42 -6.32 -10.91
CA LEU A 560 -20.39 -5.28 -10.92
C LEU A 560 -20.58 -4.45 -12.19
N LYS A 561 -20.77 -3.13 -12.04
CA LYS A 561 -20.94 -2.26 -13.22
C LYS A 561 -19.70 -2.28 -14.10
N LYS A 562 -18.50 -2.20 -13.50
CA LYS A 562 -17.21 -2.29 -14.21
C LYS A 562 -16.03 -2.48 -13.25
N PHE A 563 -15.17 -3.46 -13.53
CA PHE A 563 -13.82 -3.55 -12.96
C PHE A 563 -12.82 -3.81 -14.10
N HIS A 564 -12.00 -2.81 -14.45
CA HIS A 564 -11.16 -2.85 -15.67
C HIS A 564 -9.79 -2.21 -15.48
N ARG A 565 -8.70 -2.93 -15.79
CA ARG A 565 -7.30 -2.40 -15.76
C ARG A 565 -6.81 -1.89 -14.40
N ASN A 566 -7.32 -2.45 -13.31
CA ASN A 566 -6.85 -2.12 -11.97
C ASN A 566 -5.64 -3.00 -11.60
N SER A 567 -4.61 -2.43 -10.99
CA SER A 567 -3.47 -3.15 -10.41
C SER A 567 -3.47 -3.11 -8.89
N GLY A 568 -2.90 -4.13 -8.25
CA GLY A 568 -2.72 -4.19 -6.79
C GLY A 568 -1.53 -5.04 -6.37
N HIS A 569 -0.61 -4.47 -5.59
CA HIS A 569 0.60 -5.16 -5.15
C HIS A 569 1.08 -4.68 -3.79
N SER A 570 2.03 -5.41 -3.19
CA SER A 570 2.69 -5.07 -1.93
C SER A 570 1.77 -5.05 -0.71
N HIS A 571 0.59 -5.69 -0.77
CA HIS A 571 -0.36 -5.74 0.35
C HIS A 571 -0.02 -6.87 1.31
N ALA A 572 -0.03 -6.56 2.61
CA ALA A 572 0.21 -7.55 3.67
C ALA A 572 -0.94 -8.57 3.80
N ARG A 573 -2.15 -8.24 3.33
CA ARG A 573 -3.26 -9.17 3.11
C ARG A 573 -3.48 -9.39 1.60
N THR A 574 -4.73 -9.46 1.13
CA THR A 574 -5.07 -9.86 -0.25
C THR A 574 -5.10 -8.66 -1.20
N GLY A 575 -4.57 -8.80 -2.42
CA GLY A 575 -4.60 -7.78 -3.47
C GLY A 575 -6.03 -7.35 -3.86
N LEU A 576 -6.95 -8.29 -4.02
CA LEU A 576 -8.40 -8.03 -4.04
C LEU A 576 -9.16 -9.09 -3.24
N PHE A 577 -10.06 -8.66 -2.35
CA PHE A 577 -10.86 -9.52 -1.48
C PHE A 577 -12.38 -9.30 -1.65
N MET A 578 -13.13 -10.40 -1.68
CA MET A 578 -14.59 -10.43 -1.70
C MET A 578 -15.07 -11.74 -1.02
N ASP A 579 -15.57 -11.68 0.22
CA ASP A 579 -16.18 -12.83 0.94
C ASP A 579 -17.10 -12.37 2.10
N SER A 580 -16.66 -11.35 2.86
CA SER A 580 -17.32 -10.91 4.10
C SER A 580 -18.51 -9.94 3.88
N LYS A 581 -19.30 -9.72 4.94
CA LYS A 581 -20.35 -8.67 5.01
C LYS A 581 -20.01 -7.57 6.02
N ILE A 582 -20.64 -6.41 5.89
CA ILE A 582 -20.74 -5.40 6.96
C ILE A 582 -22.01 -5.64 7.78
N SER A 583 -21.90 -5.66 9.11
CA SER A 583 -23.05 -5.65 10.02
C SER A 583 -23.76 -4.29 10.00
N THR A 584 -25.09 -4.31 9.86
CA THR A 584 -25.97 -3.16 10.06
C THR A 584 -26.20 -2.87 11.56
N GLY A 585 -25.92 -3.84 12.43
CA GLY A 585 -26.18 -3.80 13.86
C GLY A 585 -27.67 -3.75 14.22
N LYS A 586 -28.55 -4.22 13.33
CA LYS A 586 -30.01 -4.02 13.38
C LYS A 586 -30.82 -5.28 13.06
N LEU A 587 -30.24 -6.30 12.42
CA LEU A 587 -30.97 -7.50 12.01
C LEU A 587 -30.85 -8.59 13.08
N GLU A 588 -31.97 -9.24 13.43
CA GLU A 588 -31.99 -10.41 14.33
C GLU A 588 -31.20 -11.62 13.77
N GLN A 589 -30.83 -11.56 12.49
CA GLN A 589 -30.10 -12.57 11.72
C GLN A 589 -28.58 -12.30 11.66
N GLU A 590 -28.12 -11.10 12.07
CA GLU A 590 -26.70 -10.81 12.24
C GLU A 590 -26.14 -11.56 13.47
N GLU A 591 -24.86 -11.94 13.45
CA GLU A 591 -24.30 -12.71 14.56
C GLU A 591 -24.38 -11.92 15.88
N SER A 592 -25.06 -12.53 16.86
CA SER A 592 -25.52 -11.87 18.09
C SER A 592 -24.41 -11.09 18.84
N GLY A 593 -24.36 -9.78 18.58
CA GLY A 593 -23.47 -8.84 19.23
C GLY A 593 -22.44 -8.13 18.35
N ILE A 594 -22.38 -8.39 17.03
CA ILE A 594 -21.55 -7.58 16.11
C ILE A 594 -22.27 -6.25 15.82
N PRO A 595 -21.74 -5.08 16.24
CA PRO A 595 -22.40 -3.80 16.05
C PRO A 595 -22.25 -3.29 14.61
N LEU A 596 -22.96 -2.19 14.31
CA LEU A 596 -22.84 -1.44 13.05
C LEU A 596 -21.37 -1.23 12.64
N ASN A 597 -21.07 -1.46 11.36
CA ASN A 597 -19.74 -1.35 10.74
C ASN A 597 -18.69 -2.38 11.24
N GLY A 598 -19.09 -3.38 12.03
CA GLY A 598 -18.27 -4.56 12.30
C GLY A 598 -18.37 -5.59 11.16
N ILE A 599 -17.25 -6.25 10.83
CA ILE A 599 -17.22 -7.25 9.76
C ILE A 599 -17.76 -8.61 10.22
N ILE A 600 -18.60 -9.20 9.37
CA ILE A 600 -19.12 -10.56 9.52
C ILE A 600 -18.32 -11.45 8.56
N GLN A 601 -17.43 -12.28 9.12
CA GLN A 601 -16.52 -13.20 8.40
C GLN A 601 -17.24 -14.45 7.85
N LYS A 602 -18.47 -14.29 7.35
CA LYS A 602 -19.32 -15.37 6.84
C LYS A 602 -20.14 -14.90 5.64
N GLU A 603 -19.85 -15.51 4.49
CA GLU A 603 -20.68 -15.61 3.29
C GLU A 603 -21.46 -14.34 2.91
N ASN A 604 -20.88 -13.51 2.04
CA ASN A 604 -21.50 -12.31 1.49
C ASN A 604 -22.87 -12.54 0.80
N LEU A 605 -23.20 -13.78 0.44
CA LEU A 605 -24.39 -14.14 -0.35
C LEU A 605 -24.55 -13.27 -1.61
N TYR A 606 -23.42 -12.86 -2.20
CA TYR A 606 -23.37 -12.22 -3.50
C TYR A 606 -23.97 -13.16 -4.55
N ASP A 607 -24.94 -12.66 -5.30
CA ASP A 607 -25.79 -13.44 -6.21
C ASP A 607 -26.35 -12.49 -7.29
N PRO A 608 -25.51 -12.01 -8.22
CA PRO A 608 -25.88 -10.94 -9.15
C PRO A 608 -26.99 -11.38 -10.10
N ARG A 609 -28.01 -10.53 -10.27
CA ARG A 609 -29.25 -10.84 -10.98
C ARG A 609 -29.71 -9.72 -11.91
N ASP A 610 -30.49 -10.09 -12.92
CA ASP A 610 -31.23 -9.18 -13.78
C ASP A 610 -32.73 -9.52 -13.79
N PRO A 611 -33.62 -8.59 -13.39
CA PRO A 611 -33.32 -7.35 -12.66
C PRO A 611 -32.66 -7.62 -11.28
N PRO A 612 -31.95 -6.65 -10.67
CA PRO A 612 -31.17 -6.85 -9.44
C PRO A 612 -32.06 -6.95 -8.18
N ASN A 613 -32.78 -8.06 -8.04
CA ASN A 613 -33.59 -8.43 -6.88
C ASN A 613 -33.80 -9.95 -6.83
N GLU A 614 -34.44 -10.44 -5.76
CA GLU A 614 -34.70 -11.87 -5.50
C GLU A 614 -35.41 -12.64 -6.61
N THR A 615 -36.23 -11.96 -7.43
CA THR A 615 -36.98 -12.58 -8.54
C THR A 615 -36.23 -12.53 -9.89
N GLY A 616 -35.11 -11.81 -9.96
CA GLY A 616 -34.29 -11.72 -11.17
C GLY A 616 -33.54 -13.02 -11.46
N GLN A 617 -33.22 -13.24 -12.75
CA GLN A 617 -32.39 -14.37 -13.17
C GLN A 617 -30.93 -14.10 -12.82
N ARG A 618 -30.21 -15.12 -12.34
CA ARG A 618 -28.78 -14.99 -12.05
C ARG A 618 -27.99 -14.71 -13.33
N VAL A 619 -27.14 -13.69 -13.30
CA VAL A 619 -26.25 -13.32 -14.40
C VAL A 619 -24.80 -13.60 -14.04
N TRP A 620 -23.87 -13.40 -14.98
CA TRP A 620 -22.43 -13.39 -14.72
C TRP A 620 -21.93 -11.96 -14.62
N THR A 621 -21.01 -11.72 -13.69
CA THR A 621 -20.29 -10.45 -13.56
C THR A 621 -18.83 -10.63 -13.98
N GLU A 622 -18.22 -9.64 -14.64
CA GLU A 622 -16.85 -9.75 -15.18
C GLU A 622 -15.86 -8.72 -14.60
N MET A 623 -14.75 -9.21 -14.04
CA MET A 623 -13.55 -8.44 -13.72
C MET A 623 -12.52 -8.64 -14.83
N THR A 624 -11.95 -7.56 -15.37
CA THR A 624 -11.19 -7.65 -16.64
C THR A 624 -9.85 -6.90 -16.62
N ARG A 625 -8.81 -7.48 -17.23
CA ARG A 625 -7.46 -6.88 -17.38
C ARG A 625 -6.81 -6.44 -16.06
N ALA A 626 -7.10 -7.11 -14.95
CA ALA A 626 -6.50 -6.79 -13.66
C ALA A 626 -5.06 -7.32 -13.57
N THR A 627 -4.21 -6.69 -12.74
CA THR A 627 -2.80 -7.09 -12.56
C THR A 627 -2.43 -7.10 -11.08
N PHE A 628 -2.23 -8.29 -10.51
CA PHE A 628 -1.94 -8.45 -9.09
C PHE A 628 -0.63 -9.21 -8.86
N TYR A 629 0.28 -8.66 -8.07
CA TYR A 629 1.57 -9.30 -7.77
C TYR A 629 2.07 -8.97 -6.37
N LYS A 630 2.96 -9.80 -5.80
CA LYS A 630 3.61 -9.54 -4.50
C LYS A 630 2.66 -9.16 -3.34
N ASN A 631 1.49 -9.80 -3.32
CA ASN A 631 0.57 -9.79 -2.19
C ASN A 631 0.71 -11.09 -1.39
N LYS A 632 0.18 -11.15 -0.16
CA LYS A 632 0.01 -12.43 0.56
C LYS A 632 -0.84 -13.42 -0.27
N GLU A 633 -1.88 -12.89 -0.88
CA GLU A 633 -2.83 -13.56 -1.77
C GLU A 633 -3.17 -12.55 -2.88
N ASN A 634 -3.10 -12.89 -4.17
CA ASN A 634 -3.35 -11.88 -5.21
C ASN A 634 -4.86 -11.55 -5.36
N MET A 635 -5.72 -12.56 -5.44
CA MET A 635 -7.17 -12.39 -5.45
C MET A 635 -7.87 -13.49 -4.64
N TRP A 636 -8.79 -13.09 -3.75
CA TRP A 636 -9.74 -13.97 -3.06
C TRP A 636 -11.16 -13.57 -3.45
N LEU A 637 -11.85 -14.44 -4.19
CA LEU A 637 -13.23 -14.26 -4.63
C LEU A 637 -14.12 -15.41 -4.16
N LYS A 638 -15.00 -15.13 -3.20
CA LYS A 638 -16.18 -15.95 -2.91
C LYS A 638 -17.44 -15.14 -3.21
N GLY A 639 -18.28 -15.66 -4.10
CA GLY A 639 -19.49 -14.97 -4.56
C GLY A 639 -20.23 -15.75 -5.64
N GLY A 640 -21.37 -15.24 -6.08
CA GLY A 640 -22.13 -15.83 -7.17
C GLY A 640 -21.64 -15.37 -8.54
N ASN A 641 -21.35 -16.31 -9.45
CA ASN A 641 -21.16 -16.07 -10.88
C ASN A 641 -20.15 -14.96 -11.22
N VAL A 642 -18.96 -15.02 -10.61
CA VAL A 642 -17.88 -14.06 -10.84
C VAL A 642 -16.87 -14.62 -11.82
N ARG A 643 -16.61 -13.90 -12.92
CA ARG A 643 -15.59 -14.25 -13.92
C ARG A 643 -14.44 -13.24 -13.91
N VAL A 644 -13.21 -13.75 -13.88
CA VAL A 644 -11.98 -12.98 -14.14
C VAL A 644 -11.52 -13.25 -15.57
N LYS A 645 -11.21 -12.19 -16.34
CA LYS A 645 -10.75 -12.27 -17.74
C LYS A 645 -9.49 -11.45 -18.01
N HIS A 646 -8.59 -11.99 -18.84
CA HIS A 646 -7.40 -11.27 -19.32
C HIS A 646 -6.52 -10.69 -18.19
N ALA A 647 -6.55 -11.31 -17.01
CA ALA A 647 -5.79 -10.87 -15.86
C ALA A 647 -4.35 -11.39 -15.92
N ALA A 648 -3.47 -10.72 -15.19
CA ALA A 648 -2.10 -11.16 -14.93
C ALA A 648 -1.90 -11.29 -13.42
N MET A 649 -1.36 -12.42 -12.97
CA MET A 649 -1.04 -12.64 -11.55
C MET A 649 0.37 -13.21 -11.38
N ALA A 650 1.12 -12.69 -10.40
CA ALA A 650 2.51 -13.08 -10.17
C ALA A 650 2.93 -13.08 -8.70
N ASP A 651 4.04 -13.75 -8.38
CA ASP A 651 4.81 -13.58 -7.14
C ASP A 651 3.95 -13.54 -5.85
N ALA A 652 2.99 -14.47 -5.69
CA ALA A 652 2.19 -14.58 -4.47
C ALA A 652 2.07 -16.05 -4.06
N PRO A 653 2.15 -16.38 -2.75
CA PRO A 653 1.90 -17.74 -2.26
C PRO A 653 0.59 -18.33 -2.80
N GLU A 654 -0.48 -17.53 -2.82
CA GLU A 654 -1.76 -17.91 -3.43
C GLU A 654 -2.16 -16.88 -4.50
N GLY A 655 -2.19 -17.28 -5.77
CA GLY A 655 -2.57 -16.40 -6.88
C GLY A 655 -4.08 -16.09 -6.85
N PHE A 656 -4.89 -17.08 -7.16
CA PHE A 656 -6.35 -16.94 -7.22
C PHE A 656 -7.06 -17.97 -6.34
N GLY A 657 -7.66 -17.52 -5.26
CA GLY A 657 -8.64 -18.27 -4.48
C GLY A 657 -10.06 -18.02 -5.00
N GLY A 658 -10.74 -19.08 -5.43
CA GLY A 658 -12.08 -19.00 -6.02
C GLY A 658 -13.07 -19.92 -5.32
N GLY A 659 -14.15 -19.35 -4.76
CA GLY A 659 -15.27 -20.08 -4.16
C GLY A 659 -16.62 -19.47 -4.51
N THR A 660 -17.70 -20.10 -4.04
CA THR A 660 -19.07 -19.73 -4.41
C THR A 660 -20.01 -19.62 -3.21
N THR A 661 -21.17 -19.01 -3.42
CA THR A 661 -22.27 -18.85 -2.45
C THR A 661 -23.31 -19.97 -2.49
N GLY A 662 -23.14 -20.96 -3.37
CA GLY A 662 -24.05 -22.09 -3.50
C GLY A 662 -23.62 -23.08 -4.59
N THR A 663 -24.40 -24.15 -4.75
CA THR A 663 -24.19 -25.19 -5.77
C THR A 663 -24.50 -24.73 -7.19
N GLU A 664 -25.41 -23.75 -7.33
CA GLU A 664 -25.94 -23.23 -8.60
C GLU A 664 -25.17 -22.03 -9.16
N THR A 665 -24.21 -21.49 -8.40
CA THR A 665 -23.35 -20.38 -8.81
C THR A 665 -21.93 -20.86 -9.01
N GLY A 666 -21.18 -20.24 -9.93
CA GLY A 666 -19.80 -20.64 -10.26
C GLY A 666 -18.79 -19.50 -10.18
N THR A 667 -17.51 -19.85 -10.15
CA THR A 667 -16.39 -18.90 -10.25
C THR A 667 -15.49 -19.28 -11.43
N GLU A 668 -15.16 -18.33 -12.29
CA GLU A 668 -14.44 -18.58 -13.55
C GLU A 668 -13.18 -17.72 -13.71
N VAL A 669 -12.08 -18.34 -14.13
CA VAL A 669 -10.86 -17.64 -14.59
C VAL A 669 -10.64 -18.00 -16.05
N SER A 670 -10.53 -16.99 -16.92
CA SER A 670 -10.44 -17.20 -18.36
C SER A 670 -9.42 -16.29 -19.05
N ASP A 671 -8.80 -16.78 -20.12
CA ASP A 671 -7.96 -16.01 -21.05
C ASP A 671 -6.83 -15.20 -20.36
N SER A 672 -6.28 -15.71 -19.25
CA SER A 672 -5.42 -15.00 -18.28
C SER A 672 -4.02 -15.63 -18.14
N ILE A 673 -3.09 -14.95 -17.46
CA ILE A 673 -1.71 -15.42 -17.21
C ILE A 673 -1.38 -15.47 -15.72
N PHE A 674 -0.60 -16.48 -15.31
CA PHE A 674 -0.13 -16.70 -13.94
C PHE A 674 1.35 -17.09 -13.94
N ILE A 675 2.19 -16.38 -13.18
CA ILE A 675 3.63 -16.61 -13.11
C ILE A 675 4.03 -16.87 -11.65
N GLY A 676 4.66 -18.02 -11.36
CA GLY A 676 5.02 -18.40 -9.99
C GLY A 676 6.09 -17.48 -9.40
N LYS A 677 7.21 -17.35 -10.11
CA LYS A 677 8.33 -16.46 -9.75
C LYS A 677 8.77 -15.63 -10.95
N THR A 678 8.71 -14.31 -10.89
CA THR A 678 9.16 -13.42 -11.98
C THR A 678 10.66 -13.11 -11.92
N ASP A 679 11.13 -12.17 -12.74
CA ASP A 679 12.49 -11.63 -12.63
C ASP A 679 12.62 -10.54 -11.53
N ASN A 680 11.49 -10.06 -10.99
CA ASN A 680 11.44 -9.11 -9.90
C ASN A 680 11.63 -9.83 -8.56
N THR A 681 12.87 -10.10 -8.16
CA THR A 681 13.18 -10.81 -6.90
C THR A 681 12.84 -10.02 -5.62
N GLY A 682 12.55 -8.72 -5.72
CA GLY A 682 12.53 -7.82 -4.57
C GLY A 682 13.89 -7.70 -3.89
N ALA A 683 13.89 -7.22 -2.64
CA ALA A 683 15.10 -7.04 -1.85
C ALA A 683 15.58 -8.35 -1.18
N PRO A 684 16.91 -8.60 -1.11
CA PRO A 684 17.48 -9.61 -0.23
C PRO A 684 17.18 -9.31 1.25
N GLN A 685 17.02 -10.35 2.05
CA GLN A 685 16.54 -10.21 3.43
C GLN A 685 17.04 -11.32 4.35
N THR A 686 17.11 -11.02 5.64
CA THR A 686 17.47 -11.99 6.69
C THR A 686 16.27 -12.20 7.60
N ARG A 687 15.76 -13.44 7.71
CA ARG A 687 14.60 -13.77 8.55
C ARG A 687 14.87 -14.95 9.50
N SER A 688 13.94 -15.18 10.41
CA SER A 688 13.84 -16.44 11.14
C SER A 688 12.79 -17.33 10.48
N VAL A 689 13.07 -18.62 10.37
CA VAL A 689 12.17 -19.61 9.76
C VAL A 689 11.74 -20.60 10.84
N GLN A 690 10.43 -20.82 10.98
CA GLN A 690 9.89 -21.75 11.97
C GLN A 690 9.43 -23.05 11.29
N THR A 691 9.74 -24.17 11.93
CA THR A 691 9.18 -25.49 11.63
C THR A 691 8.53 -26.05 12.89
N GLU A 692 7.77 -27.14 12.80
CA GLU A 692 7.12 -27.78 13.95
C GLU A 692 8.09 -28.22 15.07
N THR A 693 9.39 -28.39 14.76
CA THR A 693 10.38 -28.95 15.67
C THR A 693 11.58 -28.03 15.96
N LYS A 694 11.84 -27.04 15.10
CA LYS A 694 13.06 -26.21 15.14
C LYS A 694 12.81 -24.83 14.54
N THR A 695 13.37 -23.80 15.19
CA THR A 695 13.46 -22.44 14.65
C THR A 695 14.87 -22.17 14.19
N TYR A 696 15.03 -21.71 12.96
CA TYR A 696 16.28 -21.20 12.40
C TYR A 696 16.23 -19.67 12.48
N THR A 697 17.31 -19.02 12.90
CA THR A 697 17.36 -17.57 13.10
C THR A 697 18.52 -16.95 12.34
N GLY A 698 18.27 -15.88 11.60
CA GLY A 698 19.32 -15.21 10.82
C GLY A 698 19.58 -15.85 9.45
N VAL A 699 18.60 -16.60 8.91
CA VAL A 699 18.69 -17.19 7.57
C VAL A 699 18.62 -16.08 6.53
N TYR A 700 19.64 -16.01 5.67
CA TYR A 700 19.70 -15.06 4.56
C TYR A 700 19.03 -15.62 3.30
N PHE A 701 18.28 -14.76 2.62
CA PHE A 701 17.69 -15.01 1.32
C PHE A 701 18.07 -13.89 0.36
N ASP A 702 18.38 -14.27 -0.88
CA ASP A 702 18.67 -13.36 -2.00
C ASP A 702 17.41 -12.67 -2.56
N HIS A 703 16.22 -13.06 -2.09
CA HIS A 703 14.93 -12.55 -2.55
C HIS A 703 13.90 -12.44 -1.42
N SER A 704 12.80 -11.74 -1.74
CA SER A 704 11.76 -11.34 -0.82
C SER A 704 10.66 -12.40 -0.60
N PHE A 705 9.95 -12.28 0.53
CA PHE A 705 8.83 -13.17 0.91
C PHE A 705 7.78 -12.42 1.73
N VAL A 706 6.51 -12.74 1.51
CA VAL A 706 5.41 -12.52 2.46
C VAL A 706 5.14 -13.81 3.24
N GLY A 707 4.68 -13.71 4.49
CA GLY A 707 4.44 -14.89 5.35
C GLY A 707 5.73 -15.62 5.76
N GLN A 708 5.66 -16.95 5.81
CA GLN A 708 6.82 -17.83 6.02
C GLN A 708 7.48 -18.16 4.68
N PRO A 709 8.83 -18.23 4.60
CA PRO A 709 9.52 -18.65 3.36
C PRO A 709 9.09 -20.03 2.84
N THR A 710 8.60 -20.93 3.69
CA THR A 710 8.11 -22.27 3.29
C THR A 710 6.64 -22.28 2.84
N ASP A 711 5.93 -21.15 2.85
CA ASP A 711 4.55 -21.08 2.37
C ASP A 711 4.49 -21.46 0.87
N PRO A 712 3.71 -22.50 0.49
CA PRO A 712 3.64 -22.97 -0.89
C PRO A 712 3.26 -21.89 -1.90
N LEU A 713 3.72 -22.09 -3.14
CA LEU A 713 3.55 -21.17 -4.27
C LEU A 713 2.57 -21.77 -5.30
N THR A 714 1.32 -21.31 -5.28
CA THR A 714 0.21 -21.91 -6.05
C THR A 714 -0.56 -20.89 -6.87
N ALA A 715 -0.70 -21.11 -8.19
CA ALA A 715 -1.41 -20.17 -9.07
C ALA A 715 -2.90 -20.13 -8.77
N LEU A 716 -3.52 -21.30 -8.67
CA LEU A 716 -4.94 -21.48 -8.39
C LEU A 716 -5.13 -22.20 -7.06
N SER A 717 -6.17 -21.78 -6.33
CA SER A 717 -6.64 -22.36 -5.08
C SER A 717 -8.14 -22.58 -5.21
N MET A 718 -8.51 -23.65 -5.90
CA MET A 718 -9.91 -24.02 -6.12
C MET A 718 -10.59 -24.36 -4.78
N TYR A 719 -11.75 -23.77 -4.55
CA TYR A 719 -12.49 -23.84 -3.29
C TYR A 719 -14.00 -23.92 -3.54
N GLN A 720 -14.76 -24.37 -2.53
CA GLN A 720 -16.24 -24.40 -2.43
C GLN A 720 -17.01 -24.07 -3.73
N GLY A 721 -17.50 -25.10 -4.44
CA GLY A 721 -18.40 -24.92 -5.58
C GLY A 721 -17.84 -25.29 -6.97
N PRO A 722 -18.59 -24.98 -8.04
CA PRO A 722 -18.16 -25.08 -9.44
C PRO A 722 -17.05 -24.08 -9.77
N ASN A 723 -15.87 -24.58 -10.10
CA ASN A 723 -14.71 -23.80 -10.55
C ASN A 723 -14.46 -24.04 -12.05
N PHE A 724 -14.27 -22.97 -12.82
CA PHE A 724 -14.04 -23.05 -14.27
C PHE A 724 -12.75 -22.33 -14.68
N ILE A 725 -11.77 -23.05 -15.24
CA ILE A 725 -10.48 -22.47 -15.68
C ILE A 725 -10.32 -22.67 -17.18
N LYS A 726 -10.15 -21.60 -17.96
CA LYS A 726 -10.19 -21.67 -19.43
C LYS A 726 -9.10 -20.85 -20.11
N ASN A 727 -8.38 -21.44 -21.07
CA ASN A 727 -7.39 -20.75 -21.91
C ASN A 727 -6.24 -20.07 -21.12
N THR A 728 -6.00 -20.48 -19.88
CA THR A 728 -5.06 -19.84 -18.95
C THR A 728 -3.63 -20.34 -19.17
N TYR A 729 -2.67 -19.42 -19.15
CA TYR A 729 -1.24 -19.72 -19.23
C TYR A 729 -0.59 -19.67 -17.83
N PHE A 730 0.24 -20.68 -17.53
CA PHE A 730 0.99 -20.79 -16.28
C PHE A 730 2.49 -20.91 -16.56
N ASP A 731 3.32 -20.25 -15.75
CA ASP A 731 4.77 -20.35 -15.87
C ASP A 731 5.48 -20.35 -14.52
N ARG A 732 6.71 -20.88 -14.47
CA ARG A 732 7.67 -20.71 -13.37
C ARG A 732 7.17 -21.11 -11.97
N TYR A 733 6.39 -22.18 -11.88
CA TYR A 733 5.94 -22.78 -10.60
C TYR A 733 6.94 -23.84 -10.10
N GLN A 734 8.09 -23.37 -9.63
CA GLN A 734 9.22 -24.18 -9.17
C GLN A 734 9.20 -24.44 -7.66
N THR A 735 9.33 -25.71 -7.25
CA THR A 735 9.56 -26.09 -5.84
C THR A 735 10.99 -25.71 -5.43
N GLU A 736 11.12 -24.79 -4.48
CA GLU A 736 12.41 -24.25 -4.03
C GLU A 736 12.98 -25.04 -2.84
N HIS A 737 14.30 -25.27 -2.82
CA HIS A 737 15.01 -25.85 -1.68
C HIS A 737 15.79 -24.75 -0.96
N LEU A 738 15.20 -24.22 0.11
CA LEU A 738 15.70 -23.10 0.88
C LEU A 738 16.78 -23.56 1.86
N CYS A 739 18.02 -23.11 1.69
CA CYS A 739 19.08 -23.35 2.68
C CYS A 739 18.75 -22.64 3.99
N VAL A 740 18.83 -23.38 5.11
CA VAL A 740 18.61 -22.83 6.46
C VAL A 740 19.85 -22.91 7.36
N THR A 741 20.99 -23.25 6.76
CA THR A 741 22.35 -23.11 7.33
C THR A 741 23.29 -22.52 6.29
N ASP A 742 24.32 -21.77 6.72
CA ASP A 742 25.30 -21.09 5.86
C ASP A 742 26.03 -22.05 4.89
N SER A 743 26.10 -23.33 5.24
CA SER A 743 26.71 -24.42 4.47
C SER A 743 25.72 -25.22 3.62
N CYS A 744 24.45 -24.82 3.55
CA CYS A 744 23.35 -25.56 2.90
C CYS A 744 23.22 -27.03 3.32
N THR A 745 23.71 -27.39 4.52
CA THR A 745 23.64 -28.77 5.06
C THR A 745 22.26 -29.16 5.57
N GLU A 746 21.40 -28.17 5.84
CA GLU A 746 19.97 -28.35 6.10
C GLU A 746 19.19 -27.46 5.13
N THR A 747 18.14 -28.00 4.52
CA THR A 747 17.26 -27.29 3.58
C THR A 747 15.80 -27.56 3.91
N LEU A 748 14.94 -26.56 3.72
CA LEU A 748 13.48 -26.73 3.77
C LEU A 748 12.91 -26.62 2.34
N ALA A 749 11.89 -27.41 2.03
CA ALA A 749 11.18 -27.28 0.77
C ALA A 749 10.12 -26.17 0.87
N ARG A 750 10.00 -25.37 -0.18
CA ARG A 750 8.85 -24.51 -0.46
C ARG A 750 8.16 -25.07 -1.72
N PRO A 751 7.12 -25.91 -1.57
CA PRO A 751 6.46 -26.55 -2.71
C PRO A 751 5.79 -25.55 -3.64
N ALA A 752 5.76 -25.86 -4.93
CA ALA A 752 5.02 -25.08 -5.91
C ALA A 752 4.23 -25.95 -6.88
N GLY A 753 3.15 -25.40 -7.42
CA GLY A 753 2.43 -26.00 -8.54
C GLY A 753 1.36 -25.05 -9.07
N ALA A 754 1.13 -25.07 -10.39
CA ALA A 754 0.20 -24.14 -11.00
C ALA A 754 -1.25 -24.37 -10.54
N VAL A 755 -1.77 -25.60 -10.72
CA VAL A 755 -3.12 -25.98 -10.31
C VAL A 755 -3.11 -26.55 -8.88
N SER A 756 -3.90 -25.97 -7.98
CA SER A 756 -4.07 -26.44 -6.61
C SER A 756 -5.50 -26.16 -6.08
N TRP A 757 -5.77 -26.63 -4.87
CA TRP A 757 -6.99 -26.44 -4.08
C TRP A 757 -6.66 -25.73 -2.77
N LYS A 758 -7.67 -25.16 -2.09
CA LYS A 758 -7.46 -24.45 -0.82
C LYS A 758 -6.85 -25.36 0.26
N ARG A 759 -5.82 -24.86 0.94
CA ARG A 759 -4.94 -25.60 1.86
C ARG A 759 -5.64 -26.06 3.14
N ASP A 760 -6.54 -25.21 3.67
CA ASP A 760 -7.37 -25.48 4.84
C ASP A 760 -8.85 -25.50 4.43
N ASN A 761 -9.27 -26.58 3.74
CA ASN A 761 -10.57 -26.64 3.07
C ASN A 761 -11.58 -27.59 3.73
N THR A 762 -12.65 -27.04 4.32
CA THR A 762 -13.79 -27.82 4.80
C THR A 762 -14.79 -28.19 3.68
N TYR A 763 -14.81 -27.47 2.56
CA TYR A 763 -15.89 -27.55 1.55
C TYR A 763 -15.38 -28.06 0.20
N PRO A 764 -15.78 -29.28 -0.24
CA PRO A 764 -15.27 -29.85 -1.48
C PRO A 764 -15.67 -29.05 -2.73
N THR A 765 -14.82 -29.12 -3.76
CA THR A 765 -15.16 -28.67 -5.11
C THR A 765 -16.28 -29.53 -5.71
N MET A 766 -17.09 -28.94 -6.59
CA MET A 766 -18.20 -29.65 -7.23
C MET A 766 -17.73 -30.42 -8.46
N THR A 767 -18.38 -31.53 -8.83
CA THR A 767 -17.96 -32.34 -9.99
C THR A 767 -18.24 -31.69 -11.34
N SER A 768 -19.06 -30.63 -11.34
CA SER A 768 -19.23 -29.67 -12.42
C SER A 768 -17.98 -28.82 -12.69
N SER A 769 -16.99 -28.76 -11.77
CA SER A 769 -15.75 -27.99 -11.94
C SER A 769 -14.87 -28.58 -13.05
N TYR A 770 -14.32 -27.72 -13.91
CA TYR A 770 -13.43 -28.17 -14.99
C TYR A 770 -12.34 -27.15 -15.38
N VAL A 771 -11.26 -27.70 -15.93
CA VAL A 771 -10.22 -26.97 -16.65
C VAL A 771 -10.33 -27.25 -18.16
N GLN A 772 -9.93 -26.28 -18.99
CA GLN A 772 -9.89 -26.42 -20.46
C GLN A 772 -8.85 -25.48 -21.08
N GLY A 773 -8.17 -25.89 -22.15
CA GLY A 773 -7.26 -25.05 -22.93
C GLY A 773 -6.07 -24.50 -22.15
N LEU A 774 -5.67 -25.15 -21.04
CA LEU A 774 -4.54 -24.72 -20.23
C LEU A 774 -3.23 -24.81 -21.01
N LYS A 775 -2.26 -23.96 -20.65
CA LYS A 775 -0.92 -23.93 -21.26
C LYS A 775 0.13 -23.71 -20.19
N PHE A 776 1.27 -24.36 -20.34
CA PHE A 776 2.39 -24.29 -19.42
C PHE A 776 3.66 -23.85 -20.17
N GLY A 777 4.40 -22.90 -19.62
CA GLY A 777 5.73 -22.51 -20.13
C GLY A 777 6.83 -23.54 -19.88
N PHE A 778 6.55 -24.51 -19.00
CA PHE A 778 7.47 -25.51 -18.50
C PHE A 778 6.90 -26.93 -18.62
N CYS A 779 7.79 -27.92 -18.64
CA CYS A 779 7.43 -29.34 -18.61
C CYS A 779 7.26 -29.82 -17.17
N ASP A 780 6.20 -30.59 -16.90
CA ASP A 780 5.92 -31.17 -15.58
C ASP A 780 7.09 -32.05 -15.08
N GLY A 781 7.52 -31.82 -13.84
CA GLY A 781 8.66 -32.49 -13.20
C GLY A 781 10.05 -32.01 -13.63
N VAL A 782 10.16 -31.14 -14.64
CA VAL A 782 11.46 -30.61 -15.10
C VAL A 782 11.88 -29.41 -14.25
N ASP A 783 13.14 -29.40 -13.82
CA ASP A 783 13.72 -28.38 -12.92
C ASP A 783 12.90 -28.16 -11.64
N ASN A 784 12.26 -29.20 -11.10
CA ASN A 784 11.32 -29.16 -9.96
C ASN A 784 10.08 -28.26 -10.19
N GLN A 785 9.62 -28.09 -11.44
CA GLN A 785 8.40 -27.35 -11.74
C GLN A 785 7.20 -28.29 -11.94
N HIS A 786 6.03 -27.95 -11.39
CA HIS A 786 4.86 -28.85 -11.37
C HIS A 786 3.60 -28.19 -11.95
N TRP A 787 2.88 -28.92 -12.81
CA TRP A 787 1.58 -28.45 -13.33
C TRP A 787 0.49 -28.48 -12.25
N VAL A 788 0.58 -29.43 -11.31
CA VAL A 788 -0.37 -29.62 -10.21
C VAL A 788 0.41 -29.83 -8.91
N PHE A 789 -0.05 -29.24 -7.82
CA PHE A 789 0.42 -29.58 -6.48
C PHE A 789 -0.75 -29.62 -5.49
N HIS A 790 -0.93 -30.75 -4.81
CA HIS A 790 -1.82 -30.87 -3.66
C HIS A 790 -1.04 -31.43 -2.47
N GLY A 791 -0.80 -30.58 -1.47
CA GLY A 791 -0.08 -30.93 -0.25
C GLY A 791 -0.85 -31.87 0.70
N ASN A 792 -0.28 -32.12 1.86
CA ASN A 792 -0.91 -32.88 2.95
C ASN A 792 -0.56 -32.25 4.29
N SER A 793 -0.99 -32.82 5.42
CA SER A 793 -0.76 -32.26 6.76
C SER A 793 0.70 -32.03 7.18
N SER A 794 1.71 -32.49 6.42
CA SER A 794 3.13 -32.16 6.62
C SER A 794 3.61 -30.94 5.80
N THR A 795 2.75 -30.39 4.94
CA THR A 795 3.01 -29.19 4.11
C THR A 795 2.57 -27.94 4.87
N THR A 796 3.40 -26.88 4.87
CA THR A 796 3.07 -25.61 5.54
C THR A 796 1.70 -25.08 5.11
N GLY A 797 0.83 -24.85 6.10
CA GLY A 797 -0.53 -24.30 5.91
C GLY A 797 -1.61 -25.30 5.49
N TRP A 798 -1.28 -26.55 5.16
CA TRP A 798 -2.27 -27.56 4.79
C TRP A 798 -2.96 -28.19 6.00
N LYS A 799 -4.24 -28.55 5.85
CA LYS A 799 -4.98 -29.37 6.82
C LYS A 799 -5.83 -30.39 6.07
N GLU A 800 -5.76 -31.65 6.47
CA GLU A 800 -6.63 -32.70 5.95
C GLU A 800 -8.01 -32.54 6.57
N LYS A 801 -8.99 -32.24 5.72
CA LYS A 801 -10.40 -31.95 6.01
C LYS A 801 -11.23 -32.41 4.82
N ASP A 802 -12.54 -32.52 4.98
CA ASP A 802 -13.46 -33.05 3.96
C ASP A 802 -13.25 -32.44 2.56
N GLY A 803 -12.99 -31.14 2.47
CA GLY A 803 -12.76 -30.43 1.19
C GLY A 803 -11.36 -30.55 0.59
N SER A 804 -10.32 -30.89 1.37
CA SER A 804 -8.99 -31.23 0.86
C SER A 804 -8.84 -32.73 0.60
N LEU A 805 -9.53 -33.57 1.36
CA LEU A 805 -9.63 -35.02 1.17
C LEU A 805 -10.49 -35.41 -0.04
N ALA A 806 -11.50 -34.60 -0.38
CA ALA A 806 -12.35 -34.77 -1.57
C ALA A 806 -12.06 -33.72 -2.66
N ALA A 807 -10.79 -33.36 -2.86
CA ALA A 807 -10.38 -32.45 -3.93
C ALA A 807 -10.63 -33.08 -5.32
N TYR A 808 -11.32 -32.33 -6.18
CA TYR A 808 -11.71 -32.73 -7.53
C TYR A 808 -11.49 -31.61 -8.57
N VAL A 809 -11.12 -31.97 -9.81
CA VAL A 809 -11.43 -31.20 -11.03
C VAL A 809 -11.45 -32.10 -12.28
N ARG A 810 -12.30 -31.81 -13.28
CA ARG A 810 -12.27 -32.48 -14.59
C ARG A 810 -11.39 -31.73 -15.60
N ASP A 811 -10.54 -32.43 -16.31
CA ASP A 811 -9.87 -31.92 -17.51
C ASP A 811 -10.79 -32.13 -18.73
N ALA A 812 -11.36 -31.06 -19.27
CA ALA A 812 -12.39 -31.17 -20.32
C ALA A 812 -11.82 -31.54 -21.69
N ASP A 813 -10.56 -31.20 -21.99
CA ASP A 813 -9.95 -31.34 -23.31
C ASP A 813 -8.56 -32.02 -23.32
N GLY A 814 -8.05 -32.43 -22.16
CA GLY A 814 -6.74 -33.08 -22.02
C GLY A 814 -5.59 -32.09 -21.82
N SER A 815 -5.87 -30.80 -21.59
CA SER A 815 -4.84 -29.76 -21.47
C SER A 815 -4.04 -29.77 -20.16
N LEU A 816 -4.49 -30.54 -19.16
CA LEU A 816 -3.77 -30.72 -17.88
C LEU A 816 -3.21 -32.15 -17.72
N THR A 817 -3.92 -33.15 -18.25
CA THR A 817 -3.67 -34.59 -18.02
C THR A 817 -3.17 -35.34 -19.26
N GLY A 818 -3.24 -34.71 -20.44
CA GLY A 818 -3.12 -35.38 -21.74
C GLY A 818 -4.32 -36.25 -22.12
N SER A 819 -5.37 -36.34 -21.29
CA SER A 819 -6.50 -37.27 -21.44
C SER A 819 -7.86 -36.55 -21.35
N PRO A 820 -8.55 -36.29 -22.47
CA PRO A 820 -9.82 -35.56 -22.47
C PRO A 820 -10.91 -36.24 -21.62
N ASN A 821 -11.57 -35.45 -20.76
CA ASN A 821 -12.57 -35.87 -19.77
C ASN A 821 -12.06 -36.70 -18.58
N ALA A 822 -10.74 -36.85 -18.40
CA ALA A 822 -10.21 -37.41 -17.17
C ALA A 822 -10.46 -36.46 -15.97
N ALA A 823 -10.62 -37.04 -14.78
CA ALA A 823 -10.70 -36.31 -13.53
C ALA A 823 -9.39 -36.42 -12.74
N LEU A 824 -8.99 -35.34 -12.08
CA LEU A 824 -8.02 -35.40 -10.99
C LEU A 824 -8.79 -35.57 -9.68
N VAL A 825 -8.40 -36.57 -8.90
CA VAL A 825 -8.93 -36.89 -7.56
C VAL A 825 -7.79 -37.16 -6.59
N ARG A 826 -8.04 -37.09 -5.28
CA ARG A 826 -7.05 -37.49 -4.27
C ARG A 826 -6.73 -38.98 -4.38
N ASP A 827 -5.48 -39.34 -4.13
CA ASP A 827 -5.00 -40.73 -4.13
C ASP A 827 -5.52 -41.50 -2.89
N PHE A 828 -6.81 -41.84 -2.92
CA PHE A 828 -7.47 -42.69 -1.94
C PHE A 828 -8.26 -43.79 -2.65
N PRO A 829 -8.27 -45.04 -2.13
CA PRO A 829 -8.95 -46.16 -2.78
C PRO A 829 -10.44 -45.94 -3.10
N ILE A 830 -11.14 -45.10 -2.32
CA ILE A 830 -12.56 -44.79 -2.56
C ILE A 830 -12.82 -43.96 -3.83
N TYR A 831 -11.81 -43.22 -4.31
CA TYR A 831 -11.90 -42.43 -5.55
C TYR A 831 -11.27 -43.13 -6.76
N LYS A 832 -10.71 -44.34 -6.59
CA LYS A 832 -9.91 -45.01 -7.62
C LYS A 832 -10.57 -46.28 -8.14
N GLY A 833 -10.31 -46.58 -9.41
CA GLY A 833 -10.52 -47.87 -10.06
C GLY A 833 -9.27 -48.27 -10.83
N ASP A 834 -9.28 -49.47 -11.42
CA ASP A 834 -8.08 -50.10 -12.00
C ASP A 834 -7.45 -49.33 -13.19
N GLU A 835 -8.17 -48.38 -13.79
CA GLU A 835 -7.67 -47.53 -14.90
C GLU A 835 -7.14 -46.16 -14.44
N CYS A 836 -7.13 -45.87 -13.14
CA CYS A 836 -6.53 -44.64 -12.61
C CYS A 836 -5.00 -44.70 -12.67
N VAL A 837 -4.37 -43.60 -13.09
CA VAL A 837 -2.92 -43.41 -13.12
C VAL A 837 -2.51 -42.46 -12.00
N ASP A 838 -1.70 -42.95 -11.07
CA ASP A 838 -1.24 -42.14 -9.94
C ASP A 838 -0.16 -41.13 -10.34
N ARG A 839 -0.23 -39.94 -9.75
CA ARG A 839 0.75 -38.86 -9.89
C ARG A 839 1.23 -38.45 -8.48
N PRO A 840 2.11 -39.24 -7.83
CA PRO A 840 2.54 -38.96 -6.46
C PRO A 840 3.13 -37.56 -6.28
N ASP A 841 3.87 -37.07 -7.28
CA ASP A 841 4.47 -35.73 -7.30
C ASP A 841 3.42 -34.59 -7.36
N TRP A 842 2.18 -34.90 -7.74
CA TRP A 842 1.03 -33.98 -7.69
C TRP A 842 0.18 -34.14 -6.42
N GLY A 843 0.34 -35.25 -5.67
CA GLY A 843 -0.54 -35.65 -4.56
C GLY A 843 -1.92 -36.17 -4.99
N MET A 844 -2.08 -36.55 -6.27
CA MET A 844 -3.36 -36.83 -6.93
C MET A 844 -3.28 -38.06 -7.86
N SER A 845 -4.44 -38.61 -8.24
CA SER A 845 -4.60 -39.63 -9.29
C SER A 845 -5.39 -39.07 -10.47
N VAL A 846 -5.03 -39.46 -11.69
CA VAL A 846 -5.75 -39.13 -12.94
C VAL A 846 -6.61 -40.33 -13.32
N CYS A 847 -7.93 -40.16 -13.36
CA CYS A 847 -8.90 -41.25 -13.53
C CYS A 847 -9.84 -40.98 -14.73
N PRO A 848 -10.14 -41.98 -15.58
CA PRO A 848 -11.03 -41.82 -16.74
C PRO A 848 -12.54 -41.83 -16.40
N TYR A 849 -12.89 -41.81 -15.10
CA TYR A 849 -14.24 -42.02 -14.62
C TYR A 849 -15.03 -40.72 -14.45
N ARG A 850 -16.35 -40.78 -14.63
CA ARG A 850 -17.27 -39.71 -14.22
C ARG A 850 -17.56 -39.84 -12.73
N TYR A 851 -17.30 -38.78 -11.99
CA TYR A 851 -17.66 -38.65 -10.58
C TYR A 851 -18.96 -37.86 -10.45
N ILE A 852 -19.64 -38.03 -9.31
CA ILE A 852 -20.76 -37.21 -8.85
C ILE A 852 -20.56 -36.94 -7.35
N LYS A 853 -20.94 -35.76 -6.87
CA LYS A 853 -21.06 -35.47 -5.45
C LYS A 853 -22.49 -35.81 -5.02
N MET A 854 -22.62 -36.73 -4.08
CA MET A 854 -23.89 -36.99 -3.39
C MET A 854 -23.89 -36.27 -2.05
N GLU A 855 -25.00 -35.62 -1.73
CA GLU A 855 -25.27 -34.96 -0.46
C GLU A 855 -26.50 -35.64 0.17
N ILE A 856 -26.41 -36.03 1.43
CA ILE A 856 -27.45 -36.76 2.16
C ILE A 856 -27.93 -35.86 3.30
N LEU A 857 -29.24 -35.65 3.39
CA LEU A 857 -29.89 -34.72 4.30
C LEU A 857 -31.12 -35.38 4.95
N GLY A 858 -31.58 -34.85 6.08
CA GLY A 858 -32.94 -35.09 6.57
C GLY A 858 -33.98 -34.33 5.74
N ASP A 859 -35.26 -34.54 6.04
CA ASP A 859 -36.38 -33.85 5.41
C ASP A 859 -36.44 -32.34 5.71
N ASP A 860 -35.96 -31.93 6.89
CA ASP A 860 -35.71 -30.54 7.28
C ASP A 860 -34.46 -29.92 6.62
N GLY A 861 -33.73 -30.69 5.80
CA GLY A 861 -32.48 -30.29 5.16
C GLY A 861 -31.23 -30.47 6.03
N SER A 862 -31.31 -31.16 7.17
CA SER A 862 -30.22 -31.34 8.13
C SER A 862 -30.12 -32.78 8.64
N LEU A 863 -28.90 -33.29 8.85
CA LEU A 863 -28.69 -34.56 9.56
C LEU A 863 -28.60 -34.32 11.07
N SER A 864 -29.72 -33.94 11.68
CA SER A 864 -29.80 -33.65 13.12
C SER A 864 -29.94 -34.91 13.97
N LYS A 865 -29.13 -34.99 15.04
CA LYS A 865 -29.26 -36.03 16.09
C LYS A 865 -30.59 -35.99 16.86
N THR A 866 -31.38 -34.92 16.75
CA THR A 866 -32.74 -34.89 17.31
C THR A 866 -33.74 -35.73 16.50
N ASN A 867 -33.43 -35.98 15.23
CA ASN A 867 -34.32 -36.57 14.23
C ASN A 867 -33.84 -37.99 13.81
N GLU A 868 -32.91 -38.56 14.58
CA GLU A 868 -32.38 -39.92 14.42
C GLU A 868 -33.55 -40.93 14.40
N ASP A 869 -33.54 -41.82 13.40
CA ASP A 869 -34.61 -42.78 13.05
C ASP A 869 -36.03 -42.21 12.83
N GLN A 870 -36.19 -40.89 12.62
CA GLN A 870 -37.51 -40.22 12.57
C GLN A 870 -37.84 -39.45 11.28
N THR A 871 -36.91 -39.32 10.33
CA THR A 871 -37.07 -38.48 9.13
C THR A 871 -36.61 -39.21 7.86
N PRO A 872 -37.32 -39.07 6.70
CA PRO A 872 -36.86 -39.59 5.42
C PRO A 872 -35.52 -39.01 5.00
N LEU A 873 -34.70 -39.79 4.28
CA LEU A 873 -33.42 -39.33 3.77
C LEU A 873 -33.58 -38.72 2.38
N ILE A 874 -33.21 -37.45 2.25
CA ILE A 874 -33.11 -36.76 0.97
C ILE A 874 -31.69 -36.93 0.42
N ILE A 875 -31.55 -37.57 -0.75
CA ILE A 875 -30.31 -37.60 -1.51
C ILE A 875 -30.37 -36.56 -2.63
N ARG A 876 -29.44 -35.62 -2.59
CA ARG A 876 -29.15 -34.68 -3.68
C ARG A 876 -27.91 -35.12 -4.45
N ARG A 877 -27.85 -34.76 -5.72
CA ARG A 877 -26.71 -34.96 -6.62
C ARG A 877 -26.34 -33.63 -7.27
N ASP A 878 -25.06 -33.36 -7.42
CA ASP A 878 -24.58 -32.15 -8.09
C ASP A 878 -24.69 -32.18 -9.63
N ASP A 879 -25.09 -33.32 -10.20
CA ASP A 879 -25.36 -33.51 -11.63
C ASP A 879 -26.86 -33.67 -11.97
N ALA A 880 -27.74 -33.28 -11.05
CA ALA A 880 -29.20 -33.26 -11.20
C ALA A 880 -29.79 -31.85 -10.91
N PRO A 881 -31.00 -31.52 -11.41
CA PRO A 881 -31.70 -30.29 -11.03
C PRO A 881 -31.94 -30.20 -9.52
N TYR A 882 -31.82 -29.00 -8.94
CA TYR A 882 -31.92 -28.80 -7.49
C TYR A 882 -33.35 -28.95 -6.94
N ASP A 883 -34.33 -28.88 -7.84
CA ASP A 883 -35.77 -28.98 -7.63
C ASP A 883 -36.34 -30.42 -7.76
N GLU A 884 -35.53 -31.41 -8.20
CA GLU A 884 -35.90 -32.83 -8.26
C GLU A 884 -35.00 -33.73 -7.37
N PRO A 885 -35.01 -33.58 -6.03
CA PRO A 885 -34.22 -34.42 -5.13
C PRO A 885 -34.78 -35.84 -4.99
N PHE A 886 -33.92 -36.83 -4.77
CA PHE A 886 -34.32 -38.22 -4.55
C PHE A 886 -34.68 -38.43 -3.08
N ILE A 887 -35.97 -38.62 -2.78
CA ILE A 887 -36.43 -39.02 -1.45
C ILE A 887 -36.30 -40.54 -1.32
N ILE A 888 -35.68 -41.01 -0.24
CA ILE A 888 -35.71 -42.41 0.20
C ILE A 888 -36.61 -42.49 1.44
N GLU A 889 -37.74 -43.19 1.27
CA GLU A 889 -38.67 -43.59 2.33
C GLU A 889 -38.19 -44.86 3.08
#